data_AF-A0A0E3K158-F1
#
_entry.id   AF-A0A0E3K158-F1
#
_cell.length_a   1.000
_cell.length_b   1.000
_cell.length_c   1.000
_cell.angle_alpha   90.00
_cell.angle_beta   90.00
_cell.angle_gamma   90.00
#
_symmetry.space_group_name_H-M   'P 1'
#
loop_
_entity.id
_entity.type
_entity.pdbx_description
1 polymer ?
#
loop_
_entity_poly.entity_id
_entity_poly.type
_entity_poly.pdbx_seq_one_letter_code
_entity_poly.pdbx_strand_id
1 'polypeptide(L)'
;MRNRLIIILLLLSLTLPIIPVNSQSTVVISSWGWGTPQNPIRVHPGYNDTPFYVIASQPLGYQIIYAYLVLSGTPITSEGGNTIAYGSVTSSSLTTSQIMFFLDVSNNAKPGTYNVPLVVVYQNAVTGLENQIVQEITIPIYNVTFPILDQVFWGTTEQLIFAQVGEGLIPLTFSVFNPTTEPMLNVTLNVVLPKGIFTQSGSRDLTVTIPALPAGEPIFVSSIVNVSNLVKPGVYSLNYSFSFTNFLEYFYKQESNKSINITIYPQAKINIFSDPIQSTPDNITTLVIGISTNVSSFIISVKPELPSSFLPISSNFTSTSLSPGEKVIYAFKIYIPQGVIPSIYPIPIEVNYSALDQKLAVVYLTYANIYYNETPRVVEAIWNTTITPFPGIGTIPLTLVIYNPLPIPITGVNITYKFPNGVFPLQPFIFLPGIPQYSSVPITIPVEITPNASVGVLNFTYKISYNQDKTVDGVNNIYVLPPAPVIIEANQTVIGNGEYAVVPINVVNLGVEYVYNVNLITLTQGLEIITSVNNTVPFIKPNSSATFYYTLYAPQDLPPAMYPLVIKLTYTYFTNEIVRTFTIPVLVTSSQSPILISFLKTTLYYNTNNTEILAIQNLANFTIYNIRLDLNYPSQEIYLSQNQLYIPYLPSHLIYTVPLYVIPQIPQTTSIPIVVTLNYVLGQGSPQTYQYQLNLLSTGFVKMEITQVSAQIVNDTVVISGLLINTGSQNAQYVTISANNYSSIYIGNVPPNSPTPFSFTLTLPPGLYKFNISVNYENELYQPNMTFYTFSYVVSYPTSTSSQGKISATTILLIAMIVILITIIIYLSLRGLRK
;
A
#
# COMPACT_ATOMS: atom_id res chain seq x y z
N MET A 1 -57.48 144.81 22.52
CA MET A 1 -56.92 146.17 22.76
C MET A 1 -55.44 145.98 23.09
N ARG A 2 -54.52 146.22 22.14
CA ARG A 2 -53.75 147.47 21.96
C ARG A 2 -52.94 147.76 23.26
N ASN A 3 -51.61 147.75 23.35
CA ASN A 3 -50.51 148.00 22.41
C ASN A 3 -49.16 147.49 23.00
N ARG A 4 -48.25 147.00 22.12
CA ARG A 4 -46.79 147.27 21.94
C ARG A 4 -45.87 147.51 23.18
N LEU A 5 -44.61 147.06 23.31
CA LEU A 5 -43.52 146.74 22.36
C LEU A 5 -42.29 146.17 23.15
N ILE A 6 -41.57 145.14 22.63
CA ILE A 6 -40.07 145.01 22.49
C ILE A 6 -39.18 144.97 23.78
N ILE A 7 -38.18 144.10 24.04
CA ILE A 7 -37.31 143.16 23.25
C ILE A 7 -36.45 142.28 24.22
N ILE A 8 -35.91 141.15 23.70
CA ILE A 8 -34.84 140.23 24.21
C ILE A 8 -35.24 139.29 25.37
N LEU A 9 -35.49 137.98 25.20
CA LEU A 9 -34.77 136.83 24.61
C LEU A 9 -33.72 136.18 25.55
N LEU A 10 -34.03 134.93 25.90
CA LEU A 10 -33.18 133.85 26.46
C LEU A 10 -32.95 133.78 27.99
N LEU A 11 -33.16 132.55 28.49
CA LEU A 11 -32.93 131.99 29.83
C LEU A 11 -33.98 132.26 30.92
N LEU A 12 -35.10 131.54 30.78
CA LEU A 12 -35.88 131.07 31.92
C LEU A 12 -35.13 129.92 32.64
N SER A 13 -35.27 129.92 33.98
CA SER A 13 -34.95 128.89 34.97
C SER A 13 -33.65 129.08 35.77
N LEU A 14 -33.74 129.94 36.79
CA LEU A 14 -32.79 129.99 37.89
C LEU A 14 -33.54 130.01 39.23
N THR A 15 -32.94 129.31 40.20
CA THR A 15 -33.14 129.37 41.67
C THR A 15 -34.05 128.31 42.30
N LEU A 16 -33.46 127.14 42.57
CA LEU A 16 -33.72 126.33 43.75
C LEU A 16 -32.39 126.17 44.53
N PRO A 17 -32.41 126.10 45.86
CA PRO A 17 -31.22 126.10 46.70
C PRO A 17 -30.42 124.81 46.56
N ILE A 18 -29.10 124.96 46.41
CA ILE A 18 -28.13 123.87 46.45
C ILE A 18 -27.97 123.44 47.91
N ILE A 19 -28.46 122.26 48.27
CA ILE A 19 -28.01 121.55 49.46
C ILE A 19 -26.68 120.89 49.07
N PRO A 20 -25.53 121.24 49.66
CA PRO A 20 -24.32 120.47 49.46
C PRO A 20 -24.49 119.12 50.16
N VAL A 21 -24.78 118.07 49.38
CA VAL A 21 -24.55 116.70 49.82
C VAL A 21 -23.04 116.50 49.85
N ASN A 22 -22.48 116.53 51.05
CA ASN A 22 -21.10 116.17 51.31
C ASN A 22 -21.00 114.64 51.18
N SER A 23 -20.98 114.11 49.96
CA SER A 23 -20.65 112.70 49.75
C SER A 23 -19.16 112.57 50.03
N GLN A 24 -18.79 112.04 51.19
CA GLN A 24 -17.44 111.53 51.41
C GLN A 24 -17.20 110.48 50.33
N SER A 25 -16.41 110.82 49.32
CA SER A 25 -15.95 109.88 48.31
C SER A 25 -15.04 108.88 49.02
N THR A 26 -15.57 107.71 49.38
CA THR A 26 -14.79 106.63 49.99
C THR A 26 -14.22 105.72 48.89
N VAL A 27 -13.24 104.90 49.26
CA VAL A 27 -12.82 103.80 48.39
C VAL A 27 -14.01 102.85 48.17
N VAL A 28 -14.16 102.30 46.97
CA VAL A 28 -15.19 101.34 46.60
C VAL A 28 -14.52 100.08 46.07
N ILE A 29 -14.90 98.92 46.61
CA ILE A 29 -14.45 97.63 46.10
C ILE A 29 -15.32 97.24 44.91
N SER A 30 -14.71 97.09 43.74
CA SER A 30 -15.46 96.91 42.47
C SER A 30 -15.53 95.45 42.02
N SER A 31 -14.49 94.66 42.26
CA SER A 31 -14.46 93.22 41.93
C SER A 31 -13.36 92.50 42.70
N TRP A 32 -13.50 91.19 42.82
CA TRP A 32 -12.50 90.32 43.43
C TRP A 32 -12.62 88.90 42.89
N GLY A 33 -11.52 88.15 42.93
CA GLY A 33 -11.50 86.78 42.47
C GLY A 33 -10.12 86.14 42.57
N TRP A 34 -10.07 84.83 42.33
CA TRP A 34 -8.81 84.11 42.26
C TRP A 34 -8.10 84.33 40.92
N GLY A 35 -6.78 84.33 40.93
CA GLY A 35 -5.93 84.53 39.76
C GLY A 35 -5.62 86.00 39.55
N THR A 36 -5.70 86.44 38.30
CA THR A 36 -5.67 87.86 37.92
C THR A 36 -6.95 88.24 37.21
N PRO A 37 -7.29 89.52 37.08
CA PRO A 37 -8.47 89.95 36.31
C PRO A 37 -8.47 89.43 34.86
N GLN A 38 -7.28 89.28 34.26
CA GLN A 38 -7.11 88.81 32.88
C GLN A 38 -7.06 87.28 32.77
N ASN A 39 -6.68 86.59 33.84
CA ASN A 39 -6.59 85.14 33.90
C ASN A 39 -7.19 84.62 35.22
N PRO A 40 -8.53 84.57 35.33
CA PRO A 40 -9.19 84.07 36.53
C PRO A 40 -8.99 82.56 36.65
N ILE A 41 -8.74 82.07 37.85
CA ILE A 41 -8.59 80.64 38.13
C ILE A 41 -9.70 80.14 39.06
N ARG A 42 -9.98 78.83 38.98
CA ARG A 42 -10.84 78.16 39.97
C ARG A 42 -9.96 77.47 41.00
N VAL A 43 -10.10 77.90 42.25
CA VAL A 43 -9.31 77.37 43.37
C VAL A 43 -10.04 76.25 44.06
N HIS A 44 -9.28 75.23 44.41
CA HIS A 44 -9.74 73.99 45.02
C HIS A 44 -9.03 73.76 46.37
N PRO A 45 -9.53 72.85 47.22
CA PRO A 45 -8.84 72.47 48.45
C PRO A 45 -7.40 72.02 48.17
N GLY A 46 -6.44 72.55 48.94
CA GLY A 46 -5.02 72.21 48.86
C GLY A 46 -4.15 73.14 48.01
N TYR A 47 -4.75 74.13 47.36
CA TYR A 47 -4.01 75.17 46.65
C TYR A 47 -3.24 76.06 47.63
N ASN A 48 -1.96 76.28 47.35
CA ASN A 48 -1.09 77.15 48.16
C ASN A 48 -0.55 78.28 47.28
N ASP A 49 -0.09 79.35 47.91
CA ASP A 49 0.51 80.53 47.28
C ASP A 49 -0.32 81.04 46.09
N THR A 50 -1.64 81.03 46.25
CA THR A 50 -2.55 81.26 45.14
C THR A 50 -3.00 82.72 45.12
N PRO A 51 -2.81 83.45 44.01
CA PRO A 51 -3.16 84.85 43.94
C PRO A 51 -4.67 85.06 44.02
N PHE A 52 -5.09 86.02 44.82
CA PHE A 52 -6.46 86.51 44.93
C PHE A 52 -6.42 88.03 44.75
N TYR A 53 -7.06 88.52 43.69
CA TYR A 53 -7.07 89.94 43.38
C TYR A 53 -8.31 90.61 43.96
N VAL A 54 -8.15 91.87 44.33
CA VAL A 54 -9.24 92.80 44.62
C VAL A 54 -8.98 94.08 43.84
N ILE A 55 -9.98 94.56 43.11
CA ILE A 55 -9.95 95.85 42.46
C ILE A 55 -10.68 96.86 43.34
N ALA A 56 -9.97 97.90 43.71
CA ALA A 56 -10.49 99.02 44.47
C ALA A 56 -10.43 100.29 43.62
N SER A 57 -11.50 101.07 43.68
CA SER A 57 -11.61 102.39 43.07
C SER A 57 -11.51 103.45 44.15
N GLN A 58 -10.55 104.36 44.01
CA GLN A 58 -10.31 105.46 44.94
C GLN A 58 -10.61 106.81 44.28
N PRO A 59 -11.06 107.81 45.05
CA PRO A 59 -11.23 109.16 44.52
C PRO A 59 -9.90 109.79 44.10
N LEU A 60 -9.94 110.71 43.13
CA LEU A 60 -8.78 111.52 42.73
C LEU A 60 -8.13 112.20 43.94
N GLY A 61 -6.82 112.03 44.09
CA GLY A 61 -6.05 112.57 45.22
C GLY A 61 -5.95 111.65 46.44
N TYR A 62 -6.45 110.42 46.36
CA TYR A 62 -6.24 109.38 47.37
C TYR A 62 -5.37 108.23 46.82
N GLN A 63 -4.64 107.56 47.71
CA GLN A 63 -3.86 106.37 47.39
C GLN A 63 -4.06 105.30 48.46
N ILE A 64 -4.13 104.04 48.04
CA ILE A 64 -4.22 102.90 48.95
C ILE A 64 -2.81 102.58 49.46
N ILE A 65 -2.64 102.47 50.78
CA ILE A 65 -1.34 102.22 51.41
C ILE A 65 -1.13 100.73 51.61
N TYR A 66 -2.11 100.06 52.21
CA TYR A 66 -2.12 98.61 52.36
C TYR A 66 -3.56 98.12 52.52
N ALA A 67 -3.74 96.83 52.34
CA ALA A 67 -4.98 96.15 52.64
C ALA A 67 -4.69 94.77 53.22
N TYR A 68 -5.59 94.27 54.04
CA TYR A 68 -5.49 92.92 54.58
C TYR A 68 -6.84 92.22 54.66
N LEU A 69 -6.81 90.89 54.51
CA LEU A 69 -7.96 90.00 54.68
C LEU A 69 -7.94 89.38 56.07
N VAL A 70 -9.09 89.31 56.73
CA VAL A 70 -9.26 88.63 58.04
C VAL A 70 -9.87 87.24 57.82
N LEU A 71 -9.01 86.22 57.76
CA LEU A 71 -9.36 84.85 57.37
C LEU A 71 -9.77 83.94 58.54
N SER A 72 -9.86 84.49 59.75
CA SER A 72 -10.19 83.74 60.97
C SER A 72 -11.54 83.02 60.84
N GLY A 73 -11.57 81.72 61.11
CA GLY A 73 -12.79 80.89 61.00
C GLY A 73 -13.08 80.37 59.59
N THR A 74 -12.22 80.66 58.60
CA THR A 74 -12.27 80.09 57.25
C THR A 74 -11.20 79.02 57.06
N PRO A 75 -11.31 78.12 56.06
CA PRO A 75 -10.24 77.16 55.74
C PRO A 75 -9.12 77.77 54.88
N ILE A 76 -9.00 79.10 54.86
CA ILE A 76 -8.05 79.87 54.04
C ILE A 76 -7.06 80.56 54.97
N THR A 77 -5.78 80.59 54.62
CA THR A 77 -4.71 81.31 55.35
C THR A 77 -3.90 82.16 54.38
N SER A 78 -3.06 83.06 54.90
CA SER A 78 -1.98 83.67 54.09
C SER A 78 -0.98 82.61 53.65
N GLU A 79 -0.12 82.90 52.66
CA GLU A 79 1.06 82.10 52.27
C GLU A 79 1.96 81.67 53.46
N GLY A 80 2.00 82.48 54.54
CA GLY A 80 2.72 82.15 55.78
C GLY A 80 1.92 81.36 56.82
N GLY A 81 0.73 80.85 56.49
CA GLY A 81 -0.17 80.13 57.40
C GLY A 81 -0.95 80.98 58.43
N ASN A 82 -0.93 82.32 58.31
CA ASN A 82 -1.59 83.22 59.26
C ASN A 82 -3.07 83.47 58.91
N THR A 83 -3.85 83.89 59.91
CA THR A 83 -5.27 84.28 59.75
C THR A 83 -5.47 85.73 59.27
N ILE A 84 -4.38 86.46 59.03
CA ILE A 84 -4.39 87.77 58.39
C ILE A 84 -3.46 87.70 57.17
N ALA A 85 -3.97 88.05 56.00
CA ALA A 85 -3.19 88.10 54.76
C ALA A 85 -3.07 89.55 54.27
N TYR A 86 -1.85 90.05 54.14
CA TYR A 86 -1.58 91.39 53.60
C TYR A 86 -1.47 91.34 52.07
N GLY A 87 -2.08 92.31 51.40
CA GLY A 87 -2.08 92.41 49.94
C GLY A 87 -1.05 93.39 49.42
N SER A 88 -0.39 93.03 48.32
CA SER A 88 0.48 93.94 47.56
C SER A 88 -0.37 94.87 46.69
N VAL A 89 -0.17 96.18 46.83
CA VAL A 89 -0.96 97.20 46.12
C VAL A 89 -0.22 97.69 44.88
N THR A 90 -0.88 97.60 43.72
CA THR A 90 -0.39 98.12 42.44
C THR A 90 -1.43 99.06 41.84
N SER A 91 -1.07 100.33 41.64
CA SER A 91 -1.98 101.32 41.03
C SER A 91 -2.08 101.08 39.52
N SER A 92 -3.29 100.76 39.04
CA SER A 92 -3.58 100.55 37.61
C SER A 92 -3.98 101.86 36.91
N SER A 93 -4.47 102.85 37.65
CA SER A 93 -4.69 104.22 37.19
C SER A 93 -4.67 105.20 38.37
N LEU A 94 -4.88 106.50 38.12
CA LEU A 94 -5.01 107.52 39.16
C LEU A 94 -6.23 107.31 40.08
N THR A 95 -7.16 106.44 39.70
CA THR A 95 -8.43 106.19 40.44
C THR A 95 -8.70 104.72 40.71
N THR A 96 -7.81 103.81 40.27
CA THR A 96 -7.99 102.37 40.45
C THR A 96 -6.69 101.72 40.87
N SER A 97 -6.77 100.84 41.85
CA SER A 97 -5.67 100.03 42.33
C SER A 97 -6.09 98.56 42.39
N GLN A 98 -5.17 97.68 42.00
CA GLN A 98 -5.28 96.25 42.17
C GLN A 98 -4.49 95.85 43.42
N ILE A 99 -5.15 95.15 44.33
CA ILE A 99 -4.57 94.57 45.52
C ILE A 99 -4.46 93.07 45.29
N MET A 100 -3.27 92.49 45.47
CA MET A 100 -3.03 91.06 45.26
C MET A 100 -2.65 90.40 46.58
N PHE A 101 -3.42 89.40 46.99
CA PHE A 101 -3.16 88.55 48.14
C PHE A 101 -2.65 87.19 47.65
N PHE A 102 -1.71 86.58 48.38
CA PHE A 102 -1.33 85.19 48.17
C PHE A 102 -1.87 84.36 49.32
N LEU A 103 -2.78 83.44 48.99
CA LEU A 103 -3.57 82.69 49.96
C LEU A 103 -3.36 81.18 49.79
N ASP A 104 -3.38 80.49 50.92
CA ASP A 104 -3.39 79.03 50.99
C ASP A 104 -4.78 78.54 51.37
N VAL A 105 -5.19 77.43 50.79
CA VAL A 105 -6.47 76.77 51.02
C VAL A 105 -6.22 75.39 51.59
N SER A 106 -6.77 75.12 52.77
CA SER A 106 -6.62 73.82 53.43
C SER A 106 -7.02 72.64 52.53
N ASN A 107 -6.25 71.55 52.58
CA ASN A 107 -6.60 70.27 51.93
C ASN A 107 -7.98 69.72 52.35
N ASN A 108 -8.44 70.06 53.55
CA ASN A 108 -9.73 69.63 54.10
C ASN A 108 -10.84 70.68 53.91
N ALA A 109 -10.59 71.75 53.15
CA ALA A 109 -11.59 72.77 52.89
C ALA A 109 -12.80 72.17 52.17
N LYS A 110 -14.01 72.49 52.65
CA LYS A 110 -15.23 72.13 51.93
C LYS A 110 -15.44 73.11 50.77
N PRO A 111 -15.80 72.66 49.56
CA PRO A 111 -16.24 73.57 48.51
C PRO A 111 -17.41 74.43 48.99
N GLY A 112 -17.40 75.71 48.66
CA GLY A 112 -18.35 76.70 49.15
C GLY A 112 -17.82 78.13 49.06
N THR A 113 -18.63 79.09 49.45
CA THR A 113 -18.26 80.51 49.46
C THR A 113 -18.06 80.97 50.90
N TYR A 114 -16.90 81.58 51.17
CA TYR A 114 -16.51 82.03 52.49
C TYR A 114 -16.52 83.55 52.55
N ASN A 115 -17.24 84.12 53.50
CA ASN A 115 -17.26 85.56 53.72
C ASN A 115 -16.03 85.97 54.55
N VAL A 116 -15.33 86.99 54.08
CA VAL A 116 -14.07 87.47 54.66
C VAL A 116 -14.11 88.99 54.72
N PRO A 117 -13.90 89.60 55.91
CA PRO A 117 -13.68 91.03 56.01
C PRO A 117 -12.38 91.43 55.30
N LEU A 118 -12.50 92.34 54.32
CA LEU A 118 -11.40 93.05 53.70
C LEU A 118 -11.28 94.44 54.34
N VAL A 119 -10.10 94.75 54.88
CA VAL A 119 -9.76 96.08 55.38
C VAL A 119 -8.84 96.76 54.38
N VAL A 120 -9.22 97.94 53.89
CA VAL A 120 -8.41 98.75 52.98
C VAL A 120 -8.09 100.07 53.66
N VAL A 121 -6.80 100.34 53.85
CA VAL A 121 -6.29 101.60 54.41
C VAL A 121 -5.79 102.48 53.28
N TYR A 122 -6.34 103.69 53.19
CA TYR A 122 -6.05 104.64 52.14
C TYR A 122 -5.80 106.02 52.72
N GLN A 123 -4.90 106.79 52.12
CA GLN A 123 -4.55 108.12 52.57
C GLN A 123 -4.84 109.15 51.50
N ASN A 124 -5.16 110.36 51.94
CA ASN A 124 -5.15 111.51 51.07
C ASN A 124 -3.69 111.83 50.67
N ALA A 125 -3.40 111.83 49.38
CA ALA A 125 -2.05 112.00 48.84
C ALA A 125 -1.45 113.39 49.09
N VAL A 126 -2.26 114.37 49.50
CA VAL A 126 -1.83 115.75 49.81
C VAL A 126 -1.70 115.98 51.31
N THR A 127 -2.64 115.49 52.12
CA THR A 127 -2.66 115.76 53.58
C THR A 127 -2.04 114.64 54.42
N GLY A 128 -1.83 113.46 53.85
CA GLY A 128 -1.33 112.28 54.58
C GLY A 128 -2.33 111.68 55.57
N LEU A 129 -3.58 112.16 55.61
CA LEU A 129 -4.59 111.65 56.53
C LEU A 129 -5.08 110.28 56.05
N GLU A 130 -4.87 109.26 56.88
CA GLU A 130 -5.32 107.88 56.66
C GLU A 130 -6.79 107.71 57.05
N ASN A 131 -7.51 106.94 56.25
CA ASN A 131 -8.84 106.40 56.54
C ASN A 131 -8.84 104.91 56.19
N GLN A 132 -9.83 104.19 56.70
CA GLN A 132 -10.03 102.79 56.35
C GLN A 132 -11.49 102.51 56.00
N ILE A 133 -11.70 101.56 55.10
CA ILE A 133 -12.98 100.90 54.90
C ILE A 133 -12.86 99.43 55.28
N VAL A 134 -13.96 98.87 55.79
CA VAL A 134 -14.11 97.43 55.99
C VAL A 134 -15.27 96.98 55.12
N GLN A 135 -15.02 96.01 54.24
CA GLN A 135 -16.02 95.46 53.33
C GLN A 135 -15.98 93.93 53.44
N GLU A 136 -17.13 93.31 53.66
CA GLU A 136 -17.27 91.85 53.51
C GLU A 136 -17.17 91.50 52.03
N ILE A 137 -16.21 90.64 51.69
CA ILE A 137 -16.07 90.06 50.36
C ILE A 137 -16.20 88.54 50.45
N THR A 138 -16.49 87.91 49.31
CA THR A 138 -16.70 86.46 49.25
C THR A 138 -15.57 85.75 48.52
N ILE A 139 -14.97 84.74 49.14
CA ILE A 139 -13.93 83.91 48.53
C ILE A 139 -14.53 82.52 48.21
N PRO A 140 -14.73 82.15 46.93
CA PRO A 140 -15.27 80.85 46.54
C PRO A 140 -14.18 79.77 46.46
N ILE A 141 -14.41 78.62 47.09
CA ILE A 141 -13.65 77.39 46.88
C ILE A 141 -14.52 76.44 46.04
N TYR A 142 -14.02 76.03 44.88
CA TYR A 142 -14.76 75.21 43.92
C TYR A 142 -14.56 73.72 44.15
N ASN A 143 -15.55 72.91 43.77
CA ASN A 143 -15.40 71.45 43.78
C ASN A 143 -14.45 70.98 42.67
N VAL A 144 -13.67 69.94 42.96
CA VAL A 144 -12.76 69.33 41.98
C VAL A 144 -13.58 68.57 40.96
N THR A 145 -13.36 68.86 39.69
CA THR A 145 -14.00 68.12 38.59
C THR A 145 -13.07 66.99 38.16
N PHE A 146 -13.53 65.75 38.28
CA PHE A 146 -12.76 64.55 37.93
C PHE A 146 -12.99 64.10 36.48
N PRO A 147 -12.06 63.31 35.90
CA PRO A 147 -12.32 62.59 34.66
C PRO A 147 -13.60 61.76 34.70
N ILE A 148 -14.21 61.58 33.53
CA ILE A 148 -15.40 60.76 33.34
C ILE A 148 -15.01 59.51 32.57
N LEU A 149 -15.40 58.35 33.08
CA LEU A 149 -15.36 57.09 32.32
C LEU A 149 -16.70 56.96 31.59
N ASP A 150 -16.69 57.22 30.30
CA ASP A 150 -17.91 57.29 29.47
C ASP A 150 -18.41 55.88 29.09
N GLN A 151 -17.51 55.06 28.57
CA GLN A 151 -17.80 53.69 28.15
C GLN A 151 -16.63 52.75 28.42
N VAL A 152 -16.98 51.48 28.63
CA VAL A 152 -16.03 50.36 28.66
C VAL A 152 -16.56 49.28 27.75
N PHE A 153 -15.71 48.84 26.82
CA PHE A 153 -16.06 47.79 25.87
C PHE A 153 -14.90 46.84 25.64
N TRP A 154 -15.24 45.62 25.25
CA TRP A 154 -14.26 44.60 24.88
C TRP A 154 -13.75 44.85 23.47
N GLY A 155 -12.45 44.71 23.26
CA GLY A 155 -11.82 44.92 21.95
C GLY A 155 -10.95 46.17 21.92
N THR A 156 -10.70 46.65 20.71
CA THR A 156 -10.09 47.96 20.43
C THR A 156 -11.10 48.83 19.68
N THR A 157 -10.77 50.09 19.43
CA THR A 157 -11.62 51.00 18.62
C THR A 157 -11.79 50.53 17.18
N GLU A 158 -10.87 49.70 16.66
CA GLU A 158 -10.94 49.14 15.31
C GLU A 158 -11.69 47.81 15.27
N GLN A 159 -11.66 47.05 16.38
CA GLN A 159 -12.23 45.71 16.45
C GLN A 159 -12.92 45.49 17.80
N LEU A 160 -14.26 45.62 17.80
CA LEU A 160 -15.09 45.20 18.91
C LEU A 160 -15.11 43.68 19.01
N ILE A 161 -15.06 43.16 20.23
CA ILE A 161 -15.17 41.72 20.50
C ILE A 161 -16.27 41.45 21.53
N PHE A 162 -16.83 40.26 21.50
CA PHE A 162 -17.81 39.82 22.48
C PHE A 162 -17.12 38.87 23.46
N ALA A 163 -16.68 39.39 24.61
CA ALA A 163 -15.93 38.59 25.58
C ALA A 163 -16.71 37.35 26.06
N GLN A 164 -16.14 36.17 25.94
CA GLN A 164 -16.73 34.89 26.29
C GLN A 164 -16.06 34.28 27.53
N VAL A 165 -16.81 33.43 28.23
CA VAL A 165 -16.22 32.61 29.31
C VAL A 165 -15.04 31.81 28.77
N GLY A 166 -13.87 31.98 29.39
CA GLY A 166 -12.66 31.24 29.02
C GLY A 166 -11.92 31.74 27.79
N GLU A 167 -12.27 32.91 27.25
CA GLU A 167 -11.64 33.45 26.04
C GLU A 167 -10.15 33.74 26.22
N GLY A 168 -9.68 33.87 27.46
CA GLY A 168 -8.27 34.11 27.75
C GLY A 168 -7.92 35.59 27.65
N LEU A 169 -6.77 35.90 27.07
CA LEU A 169 -6.22 37.26 27.02
C LEU A 169 -6.89 38.09 25.91
N ILE A 170 -7.72 39.04 26.31
CA ILE A 170 -8.41 39.95 25.40
C ILE A 170 -8.31 41.41 25.89
N PRO A 171 -8.31 42.39 24.97
CA PRO A 171 -8.28 43.80 25.35
C PRO A 171 -9.63 44.28 25.91
N LEU A 172 -9.55 45.05 27.00
CA LEU A 172 -10.64 45.83 27.59
C LEU A 172 -10.31 47.32 27.39
N THR A 173 -11.15 48.04 26.68
CA THR A 173 -10.93 49.45 26.30
C THR A 173 -11.80 50.38 27.13
N PHE A 174 -11.18 51.43 27.66
CA PHE A 174 -11.79 52.48 28.48
C PHE A 174 -11.81 53.78 27.69
N SER A 175 -12.97 54.43 27.60
CA SER A 175 -13.10 55.78 27.05
C SER A 175 -13.14 56.79 28.20
N VAL A 176 -12.05 57.53 28.35
CA VAL A 176 -11.88 58.49 29.45
C VAL A 176 -11.98 59.90 28.88
N PHE A 177 -12.87 60.71 29.44
CA PHE A 177 -13.18 62.06 29.00
C PHE A 177 -12.80 63.09 30.05
N ASN A 178 -12.18 64.19 29.63
CA ASN A 178 -11.91 65.35 30.48
C ASN A 178 -12.98 66.44 30.26
N PRO A 179 -13.86 66.69 31.24
CA PRO A 179 -14.91 67.69 31.14
C PRO A 179 -14.45 69.14 31.40
N THR A 180 -13.17 69.38 31.74
CA THR A 180 -12.64 70.73 32.00
C THR A 180 -12.08 71.38 30.73
N THR A 181 -11.77 72.68 30.79
CA THR A 181 -11.17 73.44 29.69
C THR A 181 -9.65 73.29 29.59
N GLU A 182 -9.01 72.81 30.66
CA GLU A 182 -7.56 72.61 30.74
C GLU A 182 -7.21 71.11 30.74
N PRO A 183 -6.00 70.72 30.30
CA PRO A 183 -5.58 69.33 30.30
C PRO A 183 -5.39 68.79 31.73
N MET A 184 -5.65 67.50 31.90
CA MET A 184 -5.32 66.75 33.12
C MET A 184 -4.08 65.89 32.87
N LEU A 185 -3.09 65.97 33.74
CA LEU A 185 -1.82 65.26 33.65
C LEU A 185 -1.82 64.04 34.57
N ASN A 186 -1.02 63.03 34.23
CA ASN A 186 -0.81 61.82 35.05
C ASN A 186 -2.12 61.16 35.52
N VAL A 187 -3.13 61.13 34.65
CA VAL A 187 -4.43 60.56 34.97
C VAL A 187 -4.26 59.06 35.18
N THR A 188 -4.67 58.56 36.33
CA THR A 188 -4.63 57.15 36.71
C THR A 188 -6.04 56.67 36.98
N LEU A 189 -6.49 55.71 36.19
CA LEU A 189 -7.75 55.00 36.35
C LEU A 189 -7.47 53.67 37.05
N ASN A 190 -8.01 53.49 38.25
CA ASN A 190 -7.95 52.22 38.98
C ASN A 190 -9.31 51.53 38.88
N VAL A 191 -9.32 50.28 38.43
CA VAL A 191 -10.52 49.48 38.17
C VAL A 191 -10.40 48.14 38.89
N VAL A 192 -11.44 47.74 39.60
CA VAL A 192 -11.54 46.41 40.21
C VAL A 192 -12.32 45.49 39.26
N LEU A 193 -11.60 44.57 38.61
CA LEU A 193 -12.16 43.56 37.72
C LEU A 193 -13.03 42.56 38.49
N PRO A 194 -14.10 41.99 37.91
CA PRO A 194 -14.96 41.04 38.59
C PRO A 194 -14.25 39.70 38.82
N LYS A 195 -14.81 38.86 39.70
CA LYS A 195 -14.25 37.53 39.95
C LYS A 195 -14.22 36.71 38.66
N GLY A 196 -13.05 36.16 38.32
CA GLY A 196 -12.85 35.38 37.10
C GLY A 196 -12.28 36.19 35.92
N ILE A 197 -12.09 37.51 36.07
CA ILE A 197 -11.35 38.36 35.14
C ILE A 197 -10.12 38.89 35.86
N PHE A 198 -8.95 38.76 35.24
CA PHE A 198 -7.68 39.08 35.86
C PHE A 198 -6.81 39.95 34.95
N THR A 199 -5.92 40.74 35.52
CA THR A 199 -4.82 41.36 34.78
C THR A 199 -3.85 40.27 34.29
N GLN A 200 -2.90 40.64 33.43
CA GLN A 200 -1.82 39.74 33.02
C GLN A 200 -0.95 39.25 34.20
N SER A 201 -0.89 40.01 35.29
CA SER A 201 -0.21 39.64 36.54
C SER A 201 -1.05 38.78 37.47
N GLY A 202 -2.28 38.42 37.09
CA GLY A 202 -3.19 37.59 37.90
C GLY A 202 -3.94 38.36 38.99
N SER A 203 -3.82 39.69 39.05
CA SER A 203 -4.56 40.54 39.99
C SER A 203 -5.97 40.84 39.46
N ARG A 204 -6.87 41.28 40.35
CA ARG A 204 -8.15 41.89 39.96
C ARG A 204 -8.08 43.42 39.92
N ASP A 205 -7.03 44.01 40.48
CA ASP A 205 -6.83 45.45 40.45
C ASP A 205 -6.07 45.82 39.18
N LEU A 206 -6.76 46.53 38.28
CA LEU A 206 -6.23 47.03 37.03
C LEU A 206 -5.98 48.53 37.14
N THR A 207 -4.76 48.96 36.85
CA THR A 207 -4.37 50.38 36.81
C THR A 207 -4.03 50.77 35.39
N VAL A 208 -4.67 51.85 34.90
CA VAL A 208 -4.48 52.41 33.57
C VAL A 208 -4.00 53.85 33.71
N THR A 209 -2.86 54.18 33.09
CA THR A 209 -2.26 55.52 33.16
C THR A 209 -2.37 56.24 31.83
N ILE A 210 -2.84 57.48 31.85
CA ILE A 210 -2.92 58.40 30.71
C ILE A 210 -2.00 59.59 31.04
N PRO A 211 -0.86 59.75 30.35
CA PRO A 211 0.12 60.80 30.65
C PRO A 211 -0.47 62.21 30.59
N ALA A 212 -1.30 62.48 29.57
CA ALA A 212 -2.02 63.73 29.41
C ALA A 212 -3.39 63.46 28.78
N LEU A 213 -4.44 63.98 29.40
CA LEU A 213 -5.82 63.89 28.95
C LEU A 213 -6.31 65.29 28.52
N PRO A 214 -6.41 65.56 27.20
CA PRO A 214 -6.78 66.86 26.66
C PRO A 214 -8.22 67.22 27.01
N ALA A 215 -8.51 68.52 27.07
CA ALA A 215 -9.86 69.03 27.30
C ALA A 215 -10.80 68.72 26.14
N GLY A 216 -12.03 68.28 26.43
CA GLY A 216 -13.12 68.22 25.44
C GLY A 216 -13.12 67.03 24.49
N GLU A 217 -12.11 66.15 24.51
CA GLU A 217 -12.09 64.91 23.71
C GLU A 217 -11.80 63.67 24.56
N PRO A 218 -12.48 62.53 24.32
CA PRO A 218 -12.20 61.29 25.01
C PRO A 218 -10.94 60.63 24.47
N ILE A 219 -10.12 60.07 25.37
CA ILE A 219 -9.03 59.16 25.03
C ILE A 219 -9.49 57.72 25.25
N PHE A 220 -9.18 56.86 24.28
CA PHE A 220 -9.36 55.42 24.40
C PHE A 220 -8.07 54.75 24.86
N VAL A 221 -8.14 53.98 25.94
CA VAL A 221 -7.00 53.19 26.42
C VAL A 221 -7.40 51.74 26.56
N SER A 222 -6.63 50.84 25.95
CA SER A 222 -6.85 49.40 26.03
C SER A 222 -5.89 48.77 27.04
N SER A 223 -6.37 47.81 27.81
CA SER A 223 -5.56 46.95 28.67
C SER A 223 -5.92 45.50 28.45
N ILE A 224 -4.91 44.62 28.36
CA ILE A 224 -5.14 43.19 28.18
C ILE A 224 -5.51 42.56 29.51
N VAL A 225 -6.64 41.86 29.55
CA VAL A 225 -7.13 41.11 30.71
C VAL A 225 -7.44 39.67 30.32
N ASN A 226 -7.32 38.77 31.28
CA ASN A 226 -7.62 37.35 31.14
C ASN A 226 -9.04 37.04 31.60
N VAL A 227 -9.92 36.66 30.67
CA VAL A 227 -11.27 36.15 30.98
C VAL A 227 -11.18 34.64 31.16
N SER A 228 -11.19 34.20 32.42
CA SER A 228 -11.01 32.78 32.78
C SER A 228 -12.28 31.95 32.64
N ASN A 229 -12.14 30.62 32.68
CA ASN A 229 -13.27 29.67 32.76
C ASN A 229 -14.05 29.74 34.08
N LEU A 230 -13.59 30.51 35.08
CA LEU A 230 -14.23 30.63 36.39
C LEU A 230 -15.34 31.69 36.42
N VAL A 231 -15.38 32.57 35.42
CA VAL A 231 -16.42 33.59 35.29
C VAL A 231 -17.70 32.97 34.74
N LYS A 232 -18.86 33.41 35.22
CA LYS A 232 -20.16 32.99 34.67
C LYS A 232 -20.60 33.97 33.57
N PRO A 233 -21.37 33.54 32.56
CA PRO A 233 -21.99 34.48 31.64
C PRO A 233 -22.90 35.46 32.38
N GLY A 234 -22.91 36.73 31.97
CA GLY A 234 -23.73 37.76 32.58
C GLY A 234 -23.13 39.17 32.48
N VAL A 235 -23.86 40.14 33.05
CA VAL A 235 -23.43 41.54 33.16
C VAL A 235 -22.76 41.76 34.52
N TYR A 236 -21.58 42.37 34.51
CA TYR A 236 -20.77 42.64 35.70
C TYR A 236 -20.55 44.14 35.85
N SER A 237 -20.58 44.61 37.09
CA SER A 237 -20.28 46.00 37.47
C SER A 237 -18.80 46.13 37.86
N LEU A 238 -18.08 47.01 37.18
CA LEU A 238 -16.69 47.39 37.45
C LEU A 238 -16.65 48.59 38.37
N ASN A 239 -16.09 48.45 39.56
CA ASN A 239 -15.84 49.60 40.43
C ASN A 239 -14.57 50.31 39.99
N TYR A 240 -14.60 51.63 39.92
CA TYR A 240 -13.45 52.41 39.48
C TYR A 240 -13.23 53.68 40.31
N SER A 241 -12.03 54.25 40.20
CA SER A 241 -11.65 55.56 40.75
C SER A 241 -10.60 56.22 39.86
N PHE A 242 -10.58 57.56 39.88
CA PHE A 242 -9.56 58.35 39.19
C PHE A 242 -8.65 59.05 40.19
N SER A 243 -7.38 59.20 39.82
CA SER A 243 -6.51 60.25 40.34
C SER A 243 -5.84 60.98 39.19
N PHE A 244 -5.52 62.25 39.36
CA PHE A 244 -4.85 63.04 38.33
C PHE A 244 -4.11 64.21 38.96
N THR A 245 -3.23 64.81 38.17
CA THR A 245 -2.59 66.10 38.45
C THR A 245 -3.20 67.15 37.53
N ASN A 246 -3.66 68.28 38.04
CA ASN A 246 -4.17 69.34 37.15
C ASN A 246 -3.03 70.08 36.42
N PHE A 247 -3.36 71.00 35.52
CA PHE A 247 -2.38 71.80 34.77
C PHE A 247 -1.50 72.71 35.66
N LEU A 248 -1.84 72.88 36.94
CA LEU A 248 -1.11 73.64 37.96
C LEU A 248 -0.31 72.73 38.92
N GLU A 249 -0.11 71.46 38.57
CA GLU A 249 0.67 70.47 39.33
C GLU A 249 0.07 69.99 40.67
N TYR A 250 -1.20 70.29 40.96
CA TYR A 250 -1.91 69.78 42.14
C TYR A 250 -2.51 68.39 41.91
N PHE A 251 -2.27 67.47 42.85
CA PHE A 251 -2.76 66.09 42.79
C PHE A 251 -4.12 65.90 43.46
N TYR A 252 -5.00 65.17 42.79
CA TYR A 252 -6.33 64.83 43.27
C TYR A 252 -6.61 63.34 43.15
N LYS A 253 -7.35 62.79 44.11
CA LYS A 253 -7.80 61.40 44.11
C LYS A 253 -9.29 61.32 44.46
N GLN A 254 -10.03 60.55 43.67
CA GLN A 254 -11.43 60.23 43.89
C GLN A 254 -11.55 58.93 44.71
N GLU A 255 -12.56 58.85 45.57
CA GLU A 255 -12.93 57.60 46.25
C GLU A 255 -13.57 56.60 45.28
N SER A 256 -13.37 55.30 45.49
CA SER A 256 -13.86 54.24 44.59
C SER A 256 -15.33 53.91 44.83
N ASN A 257 -16.22 54.83 44.47
CA ASN A 257 -17.67 54.67 44.61
C ASN A 257 -18.44 54.67 43.28
N LYS A 258 -17.75 54.78 42.14
CA LYS A 258 -18.38 54.75 40.81
C LYS A 258 -18.26 53.37 40.20
N SER A 259 -19.25 53.02 39.36
CA SER A 259 -19.24 51.76 38.65
C SER A 259 -19.75 51.82 37.22
N ILE A 260 -19.25 50.93 36.35
CA ILE A 260 -19.66 50.80 34.95
C ILE A 260 -19.81 49.33 34.55
N ASN A 261 -20.73 49.01 33.65
CA ASN A 261 -21.05 47.63 33.31
C ASN A 261 -20.19 47.09 32.15
N ILE A 262 -19.89 45.80 32.22
CA ILE A 262 -19.34 44.99 31.13
C ILE A 262 -20.16 43.70 31.00
N THR A 263 -20.16 43.09 29.83
CA THR A 263 -20.90 41.83 29.58
C THR A 263 -19.93 40.71 29.22
N ILE A 264 -20.11 39.54 29.83
CA ILE A 264 -19.45 38.28 29.44
C ILE A 264 -20.50 37.33 28.87
N TYR A 265 -20.27 36.87 27.65
CA TYR A 265 -21.13 35.96 26.91
C TYR A 265 -20.80 34.50 27.24
N PRO A 266 -21.77 33.58 27.10
CA PRO A 266 -21.46 32.16 27.11
C PRO A 266 -20.48 31.83 25.99
N GLN A 267 -19.66 30.80 26.21
CA GLN A 267 -18.76 30.32 25.16
C GLN A 267 -19.60 29.87 23.95
N ALA A 268 -19.41 30.52 22.81
CA ALA A 268 -20.11 30.22 21.57
C ALA A 268 -19.54 28.93 20.99
N LYS A 269 -20.15 27.80 21.33
CA LYS A 269 -19.74 26.47 20.90
C LYS A 269 -20.92 25.76 20.27
N ILE A 270 -20.69 25.24 19.08
CA ILE A 270 -21.58 24.25 18.48
C ILE A 270 -21.24 22.86 19.00
N ASN A 271 -22.27 22.06 19.27
CA ASN A 271 -22.16 20.65 19.57
C ASN A 271 -22.41 19.87 18.28
N ILE A 272 -21.40 19.13 17.84
CA ILE A 272 -21.45 18.28 16.64
C ILE A 272 -21.48 16.83 17.11
N PHE A 273 -22.36 16.03 16.52
CA PHE A 273 -22.37 14.58 16.68
C PHE A 273 -22.57 13.93 15.32
N SER A 274 -21.96 12.78 15.12
CA SER A 274 -22.20 11.94 13.96
C SER A 274 -22.14 10.48 14.36
N ASP A 275 -22.91 9.65 13.67
CA ASP A 275 -22.77 8.20 13.80
C ASP A 275 -21.64 7.72 12.88
N PRO A 276 -20.71 6.88 13.37
CA PRO A 276 -19.67 6.30 12.53
C PRO A 276 -20.28 5.49 11.39
N ILE A 277 -19.70 5.60 10.20
CA ILE A 277 -20.16 4.86 9.03
C ILE A 277 -19.73 3.40 9.16
N GLN A 278 -20.65 2.48 8.92
CA GLN A 278 -20.37 1.05 8.73
C GLN A 278 -20.73 0.72 7.28
N SER A 279 -19.77 0.28 6.47
CA SER A 279 -20.01 0.00 5.05
C SER A 279 -19.11 -1.09 4.50
N THR A 280 -19.53 -1.67 3.38
CA THR A 280 -18.72 -2.56 2.56
C THR A 280 -18.19 -1.82 1.33
N PRO A 281 -17.11 -2.30 0.69
CA PRO A 281 -16.74 -1.88 -0.66
C PRO A 281 -17.88 -2.14 -1.66
N ASP A 282 -17.89 -1.33 -2.71
CA ASP A 282 -18.94 -1.28 -3.74
C ASP A 282 -20.34 -0.91 -3.21
N ASN A 283 -20.42 -0.01 -2.23
CA ASN A 283 -21.69 0.39 -1.62
C ASN A 283 -21.81 1.90 -1.42
N ILE A 284 -23.04 2.41 -1.45
CA ILE A 284 -23.37 3.80 -1.14
C ILE A 284 -23.84 3.87 0.31
N THR A 285 -23.13 4.66 1.10
CA THR A 285 -23.44 4.90 2.50
C THR A 285 -23.72 6.37 2.77
N THR A 286 -24.31 6.68 3.92
CA THR A 286 -24.69 8.04 4.30
C THR A 286 -24.02 8.44 5.60
N LEU A 287 -23.21 9.49 5.56
CA LEU A 287 -22.68 10.16 6.74
C LEU A 287 -23.72 11.15 7.27
N VAL A 288 -24.19 10.94 8.49
CA VAL A 288 -25.15 11.83 9.16
C VAL A 288 -24.42 12.68 10.18
N ILE A 289 -24.46 14.00 10.00
CA ILE A 289 -23.85 14.99 10.88
C ILE A 289 -24.96 15.84 11.45
N GLY A 290 -25.11 15.81 12.76
CA GLY A 290 -26.03 16.70 13.45
C GLY A 290 -25.30 17.78 14.23
N ILE A 291 -25.86 18.98 14.19
CA ILE A 291 -25.29 20.18 14.78
C ILE A 291 -26.35 20.84 15.65
N SER A 292 -25.96 21.25 16.85
CA SER A 292 -26.78 22.06 17.75
C SER A 292 -25.92 23.15 18.39
N THR A 293 -26.54 24.18 18.94
CA THR A 293 -25.83 25.34 19.50
C THR A 293 -26.47 25.83 20.79
N ASN A 294 -25.67 26.45 21.68
CA ASN A 294 -26.14 27.09 22.91
C ASN A 294 -26.44 28.59 22.73
N VAL A 295 -26.14 29.16 21.56
CA VAL A 295 -26.37 30.56 21.20
C VAL A 295 -26.94 30.65 19.79
N SER A 296 -27.61 31.74 19.42
CA SER A 296 -28.05 31.93 18.04
C SER A 296 -26.84 31.88 17.10
N SER A 297 -26.88 30.98 16.12
CA SER A 297 -25.76 30.71 15.21
C SER A 297 -26.25 30.54 13.78
N PHE A 298 -25.39 30.80 12.80
CA PHE A 298 -25.66 30.53 11.40
C PHE A 298 -24.60 29.59 10.85
N ILE A 299 -25.00 28.38 10.44
CA ILE A 299 -24.09 27.39 9.88
C ILE A 299 -23.80 27.77 8.43
N ILE A 300 -22.55 28.16 8.17
CA ILE A 300 -22.09 28.68 6.87
C ILE A 300 -21.76 27.51 5.94
N SER A 301 -20.95 26.56 6.42
CA SER A 301 -20.55 25.37 5.66
C SER A 301 -20.33 24.16 6.57
N VAL A 302 -20.66 22.97 6.08
CA VAL A 302 -20.27 21.69 6.67
C VAL A 302 -19.59 20.87 5.58
N LYS A 303 -18.29 20.62 5.74
CA LYS A 303 -17.45 19.98 4.73
C LYS A 303 -16.73 18.77 5.33
N PRO A 304 -17.21 17.55 5.09
CA PRO A 304 -16.46 16.34 5.38
C PRO A 304 -15.27 16.20 4.42
N GLU A 305 -14.07 16.03 4.97
CA GLU A 305 -12.86 15.68 4.23
C GLU A 305 -12.81 14.15 4.07
N LEU A 306 -13.31 13.67 2.94
CA LEU A 306 -13.34 12.24 2.66
C LEU A 306 -11.93 11.70 2.35
N PRO A 307 -11.62 10.46 2.75
CA PRO A 307 -10.47 9.73 2.25
C PRO A 307 -10.42 9.75 0.72
N SER A 308 -9.22 9.82 0.14
CA SER A 308 -9.04 9.87 -1.32
C SER A 308 -9.63 8.68 -2.07
N SER A 309 -9.83 7.56 -1.37
CA SER A 309 -10.44 6.36 -1.91
C SER A 309 -11.98 6.37 -1.89
N PHE A 310 -12.63 7.37 -1.27
CA PHE A 310 -14.09 7.48 -1.19
C PHE A 310 -14.59 8.55 -2.17
N LEU A 311 -15.77 8.33 -2.75
CA LEU A 311 -16.35 9.25 -3.73
C LEU A 311 -17.59 9.97 -3.17
N PRO A 312 -17.61 11.31 -3.07
CA PRO A 312 -18.80 12.04 -2.67
C PRO A 312 -19.86 11.96 -3.78
N ILE A 313 -21.12 11.72 -3.41
CA ILE A 313 -22.23 11.64 -4.36
C ILE A 313 -23.11 12.90 -4.26
N SER A 314 -23.63 13.18 -3.07
CA SER A 314 -24.54 14.31 -2.84
C SER A 314 -24.59 14.67 -1.36
N SER A 315 -25.07 15.87 -1.06
CA SER A 315 -25.41 16.29 0.29
C SER A 315 -26.73 17.05 0.30
N ASN A 316 -27.43 17.04 1.43
CA ASN A 316 -28.58 17.91 1.66
C ASN A 316 -28.19 19.23 2.33
N PHE A 317 -26.89 19.58 2.35
CA PHE A 317 -26.41 20.74 3.07
C PHE A 317 -27.01 22.03 2.50
N THR A 318 -27.59 22.83 3.40
CA THR A 318 -28.00 24.20 3.14
C THR A 318 -27.62 25.04 4.36
N SER A 319 -27.13 26.26 4.12
CA SER A 319 -26.80 27.18 5.20
C SER A 319 -28.05 27.47 6.02
N THR A 320 -27.97 27.33 7.35
CA THR A 320 -29.14 27.31 8.23
C THR A 320 -28.88 28.17 9.47
N SER A 321 -29.86 29.00 9.85
CA SER A 321 -29.89 29.68 11.15
C SER A 321 -30.41 28.72 12.22
N LEU A 322 -29.70 28.62 13.33
CA LEU A 322 -30.06 27.82 14.50
C LEU A 322 -30.27 28.73 15.71
N SER A 323 -31.42 28.60 16.35
CA SER A 323 -31.69 29.17 17.66
C SER A 323 -31.06 28.31 18.77
N PRO A 324 -30.80 28.86 19.97
CA PRO A 324 -30.29 28.09 21.10
C PRO A 324 -31.15 26.84 21.38
N GLY A 325 -30.52 25.66 21.42
CA GLY A 325 -31.18 24.38 21.66
C GLY A 325 -31.79 23.72 20.40
N GLU A 326 -31.87 24.41 19.26
CA GLU A 326 -32.28 23.79 18.00
C GLU A 326 -31.18 22.88 17.44
N LYS A 327 -31.60 21.84 16.70
CA LYS A 327 -30.73 20.84 16.08
C LYS A 327 -31.06 20.71 14.60
N VAL A 328 -30.03 20.76 13.76
CA VAL A 328 -30.10 20.46 12.33
C VAL A 328 -29.34 19.19 12.01
N ILE A 329 -29.76 18.47 10.97
CA ILE A 329 -29.14 17.23 10.51
C ILE A 329 -28.78 17.36 9.03
N TYR A 330 -27.50 17.12 8.73
CA TYR A 330 -26.96 17.06 7.39
C TYR A 330 -26.57 15.62 7.04
N ALA A 331 -26.92 15.19 5.84
CA ALA A 331 -26.65 13.87 5.31
C ALA A 331 -25.79 13.98 4.05
N PHE A 332 -24.67 13.26 4.03
CA PHE A 332 -23.74 13.19 2.91
C PHE A 332 -23.69 11.77 2.37
N LYS A 333 -24.15 11.57 1.13
CA LYS A 333 -24.05 10.28 0.44
C LYS A 333 -22.65 10.10 -0.12
N ILE A 334 -22.03 8.98 0.22
CA ILE A 334 -20.65 8.64 -0.10
C ILE A 334 -20.64 7.24 -0.72
N TYR A 335 -19.99 7.08 -1.86
CA TYR A 335 -19.76 5.78 -2.47
C TYR A 335 -18.37 5.26 -2.05
N ILE A 336 -18.33 4.00 -1.62
CA ILE A 336 -17.11 3.27 -1.27
C ILE A 336 -16.77 2.35 -2.45
N PRO A 337 -15.76 2.64 -3.27
CA PRO A 337 -15.37 1.79 -4.41
C PRO A 337 -14.93 0.38 -4.00
N GLN A 338 -15.06 -0.58 -4.92
CA GLN A 338 -14.68 -2.00 -4.72
C GLN A 338 -13.22 -2.21 -4.26
N GLY A 339 -12.29 -1.33 -4.66
CA GLY A 339 -10.87 -1.44 -4.32
C GLY A 339 -10.47 -0.93 -2.93
N VAL A 340 -11.42 -0.45 -2.12
CA VAL A 340 -11.14 0.06 -0.78
C VAL A 340 -10.87 -1.10 0.19
N ILE A 341 -9.73 -1.03 0.88
CA ILE A 341 -9.31 -2.04 1.86
C ILE A 341 -10.07 -1.83 3.18
N PRO A 342 -10.58 -2.90 3.85
CA PRO A 342 -11.16 -2.81 5.16
C PRO A 342 -10.21 -2.21 6.17
N SER A 343 -10.66 -1.11 6.75
CA SER A 343 -9.96 -0.39 7.78
C SER A 343 -10.91 0.64 8.40
N ILE A 344 -10.42 1.31 9.43
CA ILE A 344 -11.04 2.48 10.01
C ILE A 344 -10.42 3.70 9.32
N TYR A 345 -11.22 4.41 8.53
CA TYR A 345 -10.83 5.62 7.83
C TYR A 345 -11.31 6.85 8.60
N PRO A 346 -10.42 7.75 9.06
CA PRO A 346 -10.82 9.00 9.68
C PRO A 346 -11.49 9.93 8.65
N ILE A 347 -12.53 10.63 9.09
CA ILE A 347 -13.23 11.66 8.30
C ILE A 347 -13.29 12.93 9.17
N PRO A 348 -12.33 13.86 8.99
CA PRO A 348 -12.43 15.19 9.55
C PRO A 348 -13.62 15.94 8.94
N ILE A 349 -14.36 16.67 9.74
CA ILE A 349 -15.49 17.49 9.31
C ILE A 349 -15.20 18.93 9.71
N GLU A 350 -14.93 19.76 8.70
CA GLU A 350 -14.77 21.20 8.88
C GLU A 350 -16.15 21.86 8.91
N VAL A 351 -16.48 22.51 10.02
CA VAL A 351 -17.70 23.30 10.18
C VAL A 351 -17.35 24.76 10.36
N ASN A 352 -17.77 25.60 9.42
CA ASN A 352 -17.69 27.04 9.54
C ASN A 352 -19.07 27.59 9.89
N TYR A 353 -19.13 28.43 10.92
CA TYR A 353 -20.36 29.03 11.41
C TYR A 353 -20.11 30.46 11.87
N SER A 354 -21.18 31.25 11.97
CA SER A 354 -21.13 32.52 12.71
C SER A 354 -21.97 32.44 13.97
N ALA A 355 -21.44 32.99 15.05
CA ALA A 355 -22.12 33.14 16.33
C ALA A 355 -21.64 34.43 16.97
N LEU A 356 -22.56 35.21 17.56
CA LEU A 356 -22.24 36.52 18.16
C LEU A 356 -21.47 37.43 17.19
N ASP A 357 -21.90 37.48 15.92
CA ASP A 357 -21.27 38.24 14.82
C ASP A 357 -19.80 37.92 14.51
N GLN A 358 -19.25 36.86 15.10
CA GLN A 358 -17.92 36.34 14.80
C GLN A 358 -18.02 35.12 13.90
N LYS A 359 -17.09 34.99 12.93
CA LYS A 359 -16.91 33.78 12.13
C LYS A 359 -15.98 32.82 12.86
N LEU A 360 -16.43 31.58 13.05
CA LEU A 360 -15.74 30.53 13.79
C LEU A 360 -15.64 29.28 12.93
N ALA A 361 -14.59 28.50 13.17
CA ALA A 361 -14.33 27.22 12.51
C ALA A 361 -14.04 26.16 13.56
N VAL A 362 -14.58 24.96 13.37
CA VAL A 362 -14.28 23.80 14.21
C VAL A 362 -14.12 22.55 13.33
N VAL A 363 -13.17 21.70 13.72
CA VAL A 363 -12.98 20.40 13.09
C VAL A 363 -13.47 19.32 14.05
N TYR A 364 -14.45 18.54 13.60
CA TYR A 364 -14.96 17.37 14.32
C TYR A 364 -14.49 16.10 13.62
N LEU A 365 -13.96 15.13 14.36
CA LEU A 365 -13.43 13.89 13.79
C LEU A 365 -14.44 12.75 13.97
N THR A 366 -14.83 12.14 12.86
CA THR A 366 -15.55 10.85 12.83
C THR A 366 -14.77 9.83 12.02
N TYR A 367 -15.34 8.63 11.82
CA TYR A 367 -14.69 7.58 11.05
C TYR A 367 -15.69 6.74 10.25
N ALA A 368 -15.18 6.11 9.21
CA ALA A 368 -15.84 5.04 8.48
C ALA A 368 -15.10 3.73 8.71
N ASN A 369 -15.82 2.73 9.21
CA ASN A 369 -15.34 1.37 9.31
C ASN A 369 -15.78 0.59 8.06
N ILE A 370 -14.81 0.26 7.21
CA ILE A 370 -15.03 -0.51 6.00
C ILE A 370 -14.71 -1.98 6.27
N TYR A 371 -15.59 -2.89 5.90
CA TYR A 371 -15.41 -4.33 6.09
C TYR A 371 -15.85 -5.13 4.85
N TYR A 372 -15.29 -6.33 4.65
CA TYR A 372 -15.78 -7.25 3.62
C TYR A 372 -16.96 -8.05 4.20
N ASN A 373 -18.00 -8.23 3.38
CA ASN A 373 -19.15 -9.08 3.73
C ASN A 373 -18.99 -10.55 3.29
N GLU A 374 -17.89 -10.86 2.59
CA GLU A 374 -17.58 -12.23 2.16
C GLU A 374 -16.51 -12.87 3.03
N THR A 375 -16.55 -14.20 3.13
CA THR A 375 -15.63 -14.99 3.94
C THR A 375 -15.09 -16.19 3.16
N PRO A 376 -13.85 -16.65 3.43
CA PRO A 376 -13.31 -17.86 2.82
C PRO A 376 -14.25 -19.05 3.00
N ARG A 377 -14.37 -19.89 1.97
CA ARG A 377 -15.29 -21.03 1.98
C ARG A 377 -14.75 -22.21 1.16
N VAL A 378 -15.19 -23.42 1.51
CA VAL A 378 -15.02 -24.59 0.64
C VAL A 378 -16.12 -24.50 -0.41
N VAL A 379 -15.75 -24.22 -1.65
CA VAL A 379 -16.71 -24.08 -2.76
C VAL A 379 -17.10 -25.41 -3.36
N GLU A 380 -16.24 -26.42 -3.24
CA GLU A 380 -16.47 -27.73 -3.85
C GLU A 380 -15.74 -28.84 -3.07
N ALA A 381 -16.37 -30.01 -3.00
CA ALA A 381 -15.80 -31.25 -2.48
C ALA A 381 -16.04 -32.38 -3.49
N ILE A 382 -14.96 -32.90 -4.08
CA ILE A 382 -15.03 -33.84 -5.21
C ILE A 382 -14.21 -35.10 -4.89
N TRP A 383 -14.78 -36.27 -5.09
CA TRP A 383 -14.04 -37.52 -5.03
C TRP A 383 -13.05 -37.59 -6.20
N ASN A 384 -11.76 -37.66 -5.89
CA ASN A 384 -10.70 -37.65 -6.89
C ASN A 384 -10.44 -39.05 -7.46
N THR A 385 -11.49 -39.72 -7.94
CA THR A 385 -11.42 -41.07 -8.53
C THR A 385 -12.50 -41.30 -9.59
N THR A 386 -12.36 -42.37 -10.37
CA THR A 386 -13.38 -42.82 -11.34
C THR A 386 -14.51 -43.65 -10.72
N ILE A 387 -14.40 -44.03 -9.44
CA ILE A 387 -15.37 -44.87 -8.74
C ILE A 387 -16.15 -43.99 -7.75
N THR A 388 -17.47 -44.01 -7.85
CA THR A 388 -18.30 -43.32 -6.85
C THR A 388 -18.28 -44.09 -5.53
N PRO A 389 -17.99 -43.44 -4.38
CA PRO A 389 -17.88 -44.14 -3.12
C PRO A 389 -19.20 -44.73 -2.63
N PHE A 390 -19.09 -45.88 -1.98
CA PHE A 390 -20.17 -46.62 -1.32
C PHE A 390 -19.70 -47.14 0.05
N PRO A 391 -20.61 -47.50 0.98
CA PRO A 391 -20.24 -48.00 2.30
C PRO A 391 -19.34 -49.23 2.23
N GLY A 392 -18.18 -49.18 2.88
CA GLY A 392 -17.22 -50.29 2.95
C GLY A 392 -16.15 -50.33 1.86
N ILE A 393 -16.10 -49.33 0.96
CA ILE A 393 -15.07 -49.24 -0.09
C ILE A 393 -13.65 -49.02 0.46
N GLY A 394 -13.50 -48.57 1.70
CA GLY A 394 -12.20 -48.28 2.32
C GLY A 394 -11.75 -46.83 2.08
N THR A 395 -10.43 -46.62 1.95
CA THR A 395 -9.84 -45.27 1.84
C THR A 395 -9.88 -44.75 0.39
N ILE A 396 -10.46 -43.57 0.20
CA ILE A 396 -10.62 -42.90 -1.09
C ILE A 396 -10.22 -41.41 -0.99
N PRO A 397 -9.55 -40.82 -1.99
CA PRO A 397 -9.15 -39.41 -1.95
C PRO A 397 -10.31 -38.44 -2.23
N LEU A 398 -10.45 -37.42 -1.38
CA LEU A 398 -11.40 -36.30 -1.51
C LEU A 398 -10.64 -34.99 -1.74
N THR A 399 -10.96 -34.28 -2.82
CA THR A 399 -10.41 -32.95 -3.10
C THR A 399 -11.38 -31.88 -2.59
N LEU A 400 -10.89 -30.98 -1.75
CA LEU A 400 -11.58 -29.78 -1.27
C LEU A 400 -11.05 -28.56 -2.01
N VAL A 401 -11.92 -27.75 -2.61
CA VAL A 401 -11.56 -26.50 -3.27
C VAL A 401 -11.87 -25.33 -2.33
N ILE A 402 -10.83 -24.67 -1.83
CA ILE A 402 -10.96 -23.55 -0.88
C ILE A 402 -10.80 -22.24 -1.62
N TYR A 403 -11.82 -21.39 -1.59
CA TYR A 403 -11.85 -20.09 -2.25
C TYR A 403 -11.67 -18.96 -1.23
N ASN A 404 -10.76 -18.04 -1.54
CA ASN A 404 -10.64 -16.76 -0.86
C ASN A 404 -11.34 -15.66 -1.67
N PRO A 405 -12.55 -15.22 -1.26
CA PRO A 405 -13.26 -14.13 -1.93
C PRO A 405 -12.72 -12.74 -1.59
N LEU A 406 -11.74 -12.64 -0.70
CA LEU A 406 -11.21 -11.35 -0.27
C LEU A 406 -10.22 -10.81 -1.32
N PRO A 407 -10.19 -9.50 -1.61
CA PRO A 407 -9.15 -8.82 -2.41
C PRO A 407 -7.80 -8.71 -1.69
N ILE A 408 -7.59 -9.48 -0.62
CA ILE A 408 -6.30 -9.59 0.06
C ILE A 408 -5.98 -11.07 0.27
N PRO A 409 -4.69 -11.47 0.23
CA PRO A 409 -4.30 -12.82 0.57
C PRO A 409 -4.63 -13.11 2.04
N ILE A 410 -5.11 -14.32 2.32
CA ILE A 410 -5.25 -14.83 3.69
C ILE A 410 -4.05 -15.70 4.03
N THR A 411 -3.57 -15.66 5.27
CA THR A 411 -2.37 -16.37 5.71
C THR A 411 -2.65 -17.24 6.93
N GLY A 412 -1.80 -18.26 7.13
CA GLY A 412 -1.93 -19.19 8.26
C GLY A 412 -3.28 -19.92 8.28
N VAL A 413 -3.72 -20.39 7.12
CA VAL A 413 -5.05 -20.97 6.94
C VAL A 413 -5.05 -22.37 7.53
N ASN A 414 -5.89 -22.60 8.54
CA ASN A 414 -6.11 -23.90 9.15
C ASN A 414 -7.55 -24.34 8.92
N ILE A 415 -7.75 -25.50 8.32
CA ILE A 415 -9.07 -26.04 8.01
C ILE A 415 -9.28 -27.30 8.84
N THR A 416 -10.34 -27.31 9.64
CA THR A 416 -10.81 -28.49 10.37
C THR A 416 -12.17 -28.89 9.84
N TYR A 417 -12.51 -30.17 9.88
CA TYR A 417 -13.79 -30.67 9.39
C TYR A 417 -14.28 -31.85 10.22
N LYS A 418 -15.60 -32.02 10.21
CA LYS A 418 -16.31 -33.08 10.91
C LYS A 418 -17.26 -33.75 9.92
N PHE A 419 -16.88 -34.95 9.52
CA PHE A 419 -17.68 -35.80 8.64
C PHE A 419 -18.76 -36.56 9.42
N PRO A 420 -19.83 -36.97 8.74
CA PRO A 420 -20.90 -37.76 9.34
C PRO A 420 -20.44 -39.19 9.70
N ASN A 421 -21.22 -39.88 10.54
CA ASN A 421 -20.88 -41.21 11.02
C ASN A 421 -20.59 -42.18 9.85
N GLY A 422 -19.48 -42.91 9.99
CA GLY A 422 -19.02 -43.90 9.02
C GLY A 422 -18.10 -43.34 7.92
N VAL A 423 -17.87 -42.03 7.87
CA VAL A 423 -16.91 -41.37 6.98
C VAL A 423 -15.83 -40.69 7.82
N PHE A 424 -14.58 -41.15 7.71
CA PHE A 424 -13.48 -40.73 8.56
C PHE A 424 -12.34 -40.12 7.74
N PRO A 425 -12.04 -38.83 7.85
CA PRO A 425 -10.84 -38.28 7.24
C PRO A 425 -9.61 -38.77 8.01
N LEU A 426 -8.65 -39.38 7.33
CA LEU A 426 -7.42 -39.84 7.97
C LEU A 426 -6.49 -38.67 8.32
N GLN A 427 -6.72 -37.52 7.71
CA GLN A 427 -6.10 -36.26 8.05
C GLN A 427 -7.16 -35.33 8.67
N PRO A 428 -7.14 -35.03 9.98
CA PRO A 428 -8.22 -34.28 10.64
C PRO A 428 -8.17 -32.75 10.42
N PHE A 429 -7.04 -32.22 9.94
CA PHE A 429 -6.87 -30.81 9.62
C PHE A 429 -5.89 -30.56 8.48
N ILE A 430 -6.04 -29.44 7.78
CA ILE A 430 -5.17 -28.96 6.70
C ILE A 430 -4.57 -27.63 7.11
N PHE A 431 -3.25 -27.48 6.94
CA PHE A 431 -2.56 -26.20 7.12
C PHE A 431 -2.02 -25.69 5.78
N LEU A 432 -2.36 -24.45 5.42
CA LEU A 432 -1.85 -23.76 4.24
C LEU A 432 -1.15 -22.46 4.66
N PRO A 433 0.02 -22.14 4.07
CA PRO A 433 0.73 -20.90 4.39
C PRO A 433 -0.10 -19.66 4.02
N GLY A 434 -0.88 -19.74 2.95
CA GLY A 434 -1.88 -18.74 2.59
C GLY A 434 -2.63 -19.07 1.30
N ILE A 435 -3.70 -18.32 1.04
CA ILE A 435 -4.50 -18.38 -0.19
C ILE A 435 -4.52 -16.98 -0.80
N PRO A 436 -4.04 -16.79 -2.05
CA PRO A 436 -4.05 -15.49 -2.73
C PRO A 436 -5.46 -14.87 -2.84
N GLN A 437 -5.51 -13.56 -3.08
CA GLN A 437 -6.78 -12.86 -3.28
C GLN A 437 -7.56 -13.41 -4.47
N TYR A 438 -8.90 -13.49 -4.34
CA TYR A 438 -9.81 -13.96 -5.39
C TYR A 438 -9.43 -15.30 -6.04
N SER A 439 -8.80 -16.20 -5.28
CA SER A 439 -8.24 -17.43 -5.81
C SER A 439 -8.75 -18.67 -5.07
N SER A 440 -8.71 -19.80 -5.77
CA SER A 440 -9.06 -21.11 -5.23
C SER A 440 -7.84 -22.00 -5.15
N VAL A 441 -7.73 -22.78 -4.07
CA VAL A 441 -6.67 -23.78 -3.88
C VAL A 441 -7.34 -25.15 -3.69
N PRO A 442 -7.08 -26.15 -4.57
CA PRO A 442 -7.53 -27.51 -4.37
C PRO A 442 -6.58 -28.28 -3.44
N ILE A 443 -7.13 -29.00 -2.46
CA ILE A 443 -6.37 -29.87 -1.53
C ILE A 443 -7.00 -31.25 -1.48
N THR A 444 -6.20 -32.29 -1.69
CA THR A 444 -6.65 -33.69 -1.61
C THR A 444 -6.35 -34.28 -0.24
N ILE A 445 -7.36 -34.86 0.41
CA ILE A 445 -7.24 -35.59 1.67
C ILE A 445 -7.71 -37.04 1.54
N PRO A 446 -7.07 -38.01 2.22
CA PRO A 446 -7.56 -39.39 2.28
C PRO A 446 -8.73 -39.52 3.26
N VAL A 447 -9.82 -40.16 2.82
CA VAL A 447 -11.05 -40.37 3.59
C VAL A 447 -11.43 -41.85 3.58
N GLU A 448 -11.59 -42.45 4.74
CA GLU A 448 -12.06 -43.83 4.90
C GLU A 448 -13.60 -43.88 4.99
N ILE A 449 -14.22 -44.76 4.20
CA ILE A 449 -15.67 -44.98 4.21
C ILE A 449 -15.95 -46.40 4.68
N THR A 450 -16.48 -46.49 5.89
CA THR A 450 -16.74 -47.75 6.58
C THR A 450 -18.08 -48.38 6.15
N PRO A 451 -18.31 -49.68 6.41
CA PRO A 451 -19.56 -50.37 6.02
C PRO A 451 -20.85 -49.81 6.64
N ASN A 452 -20.75 -49.04 7.73
CA ASN A 452 -21.90 -48.44 8.41
C ASN A 452 -22.19 -46.98 7.95
N ALA A 453 -21.47 -46.49 6.94
CA ALA A 453 -21.67 -45.16 6.39
C ALA A 453 -23.09 -44.99 5.82
N SER A 454 -23.69 -43.84 6.06
CA SER A 454 -25.00 -43.49 5.49
C SER A 454 -24.89 -43.26 3.98
N VAL A 455 -25.98 -43.49 3.24
CA VAL A 455 -26.03 -43.32 1.77
C VAL A 455 -26.78 -42.04 1.39
N GLY A 456 -26.46 -41.46 0.25
CA GLY A 456 -27.02 -40.22 -0.28
C GLY A 456 -26.05 -39.04 -0.25
N VAL A 457 -26.61 -37.83 -0.28
CA VAL A 457 -25.86 -36.58 -0.10
C VAL A 457 -25.67 -36.36 1.39
N LEU A 458 -24.43 -36.43 1.85
CA LEU A 458 -24.05 -36.30 3.25
C LEU A 458 -23.37 -34.95 3.48
N ASN A 459 -23.85 -34.21 4.46
CA ASN A 459 -23.25 -32.94 4.84
C ASN A 459 -22.08 -33.17 5.82
N PHE A 460 -20.99 -32.45 5.61
CA PHE A 460 -19.93 -32.30 6.59
C PHE A 460 -19.77 -30.82 6.95
N THR A 461 -19.44 -30.56 8.21
CA THR A 461 -19.15 -29.20 8.67
C THR A 461 -17.66 -28.96 8.62
N TYR A 462 -17.24 -27.75 8.25
CA TYR A 462 -15.85 -27.34 8.30
C TYR A 462 -15.70 -25.99 9.00
N LYS A 463 -14.49 -25.74 9.52
CA LYS A 463 -14.09 -24.48 10.12
C LYS A 463 -12.75 -24.05 9.55
N ILE A 464 -12.71 -22.83 8.99
CA ILE A 464 -11.51 -22.21 8.43
C ILE A 464 -11.04 -21.12 9.39
N SER A 465 -9.86 -21.29 9.97
CA SER A 465 -9.13 -20.28 10.74
C SER A 465 -8.12 -19.59 9.83
N TYR A 466 -8.00 -18.26 9.84
CA TYR A 466 -7.04 -17.53 9.03
C TYR A 466 -6.66 -16.19 9.67
N ASN A 467 -5.51 -15.64 9.29
CA ASN A 467 -4.97 -14.37 9.80
C ASN A 467 -4.91 -14.30 11.35
N GLN A 468 -4.60 -15.44 12.00
CA GLN A 468 -4.50 -15.65 13.45
C GLN A 468 -5.82 -15.68 14.24
N ASP A 469 -6.76 -14.77 13.98
CA ASP A 469 -7.94 -14.55 14.86
C ASP A 469 -9.30 -14.76 14.18
N LYS A 470 -9.35 -14.83 12.84
CA LYS A 470 -10.62 -14.99 12.10
C LYS A 470 -10.97 -16.46 11.95
N THR A 471 -12.23 -16.78 12.22
CA THR A 471 -12.78 -18.13 12.01
C THR A 471 -14.11 -18.08 11.29
N VAL A 472 -14.31 -18.99 10.34
CA VAL A 472 -15.53 -19.12 9.56
C VAL A 472 -15.95 -20.57 9.58
N ASP A 473 -17.20 -20.83 9.99
CA ASP A 473 -17.81 -22.14 9.91
C ASP A 473 -18.61 -22.26 8.60
N GLY A 474 -18.66 -23.47 8.05
CA GLY A 474 -19.43 -23.74 6.85
C GLY A 474 -19.86 -25.19 6.74
N VAL A 475 -20.70 -25.46 5.75
CA VAL A 475 -21.21 -26.79 5.44
C VAL A 475 -20.96 -27.03 3.96
N ASN A 476 -20.44 -28.20 3.64
CA ASN A 476 -20.39 -28.69 2.27
C ASN A 476 -20.92 -30.13 2.26
N ASN A 477 -21.09 -30.72 1.09
CA ASN A 477 -21.63 -32.05 0.96
C ASN A 477 -20.69 -32.96 0.17
N ILE A 478 -20.82 -34.25 0.44
CA ILE A 478 -20.23 -35.34 -0.32
C ILE A 478 -21.35 -36.29 -0.70
N TYR A 479 -21.17 -37.04 -1.77
CA TYR A 479 -22.14 -38.08 -2.16
C TYR A 479 -21.56 -39.46 -1.90
N VAL A 480 -22.36 -40.34 -1.30
CA VAL A 480 -22.06 -41.76 -1.10
C VAL A 480 -23.23 -42.53 -1.70
N LEU A 481 -23.00 -43.32 -2.76
CA LEU A 481 -24.10 -44.07 -3.38
C LEU A 481 -24.49 -45.28 -2.53
N PRO A 482 -25.78 -45.71 -2.59
CA PRO A 482 -26.17 -46.99 -2.04
C PRO A 482 -25.32 -48.10 -2.66
N PRO A 483 -24.91 -49.11 -1.87
CA PRO A 483 -24.20 -50.25 -2.43
C PRO A 483 -25.12 -50.91 -3.47
N ALA A 484 -24.77 -50.80 -4.75
CA ALA A 484 -25.41 -51.59 -5.79
C ALA A 484 -24.89 -53.01 -5.63
N PRO A 485 -25.72 -53.99 -5.26
CA PRO A 485 -25.22 -55.31 -4.93
C PRO A 485 -24.84 -56.08 -6.18
N VAL A 486 -25.22 -55.66 -7.39
CA VAL A 486 -24.97 -56.45 -8.60
C VAL A 486 -23.98 -55.77 -9.52
N ILE A 487 -22.84 -56.42 -9.74
CA ILE A 487 -21.84 -56.04 -10.74
C ILE A 487 -21.81 -57.08 -11.87
N ILE A 488 -21.30 -56.67 -13.03
CA ILE A 488 -20.99 -57.57 -14.14
C ILE A 488 -19.47 -57.63 -14.28
N GLU A 489 -18.94 -58.84 -14.29
CA GLU A 489 -17.57 -59.14 -14.65
C GLU A 489 -17.56 -59.90 -15.98
N ALA A 490 -16.82 -59.39 -16.95
CA ALA A 490 -16.63 -60.06 -18.22
C ALA A 490 -15.19 -59.87 -18.69
N ASN A 491 -14.61 -60.94 -19.23
CA ASN A 491 -13.29 -60.87 -19.82
C ASN A 491 -13.34 -60.10 -21.14
N GLN A 492 -12.23 -59.44 -21.47
CA GLN A 492 -12.07 -58.84 -22.79
C GLN A 492 -12.22 -59.92 -23.87
N THR A 493 -13.17 -59.72 -24.77
CA THR A 493 -13.44 -60.66 -25.87
C THR A 493 -12.79 -60.13 -27.14
N VAL A 494 -12.04 -60.99 -27.83
CA VAL A 494 -11.44 -60.72 -29.14
C VAL A 494 -12.07 -61.66 -30.17
N ILE A 495 -12.51 -61.13 -31.31
CA ILE A 495 -13.13 -61.90 -32.40
C ILE A 495 -12.44 -61.51 -33.72
N GLY A 496 -12.00 -62.50 -34.52
CA GLY A 496 -11.53 -62.25 -35.88
C GLY A 496 -12.69 -62.00 -36.86
N ASN A 497 -12.48 -61.19 -37.90
CA ASN A 497 -13.45 -61.05 -38.99
C ASN A 497 -13.82 -62.42 -39.58
N GLY A 498 -15.11 -62.75 -39.60
CA GLY A 498 -15.64 -64.03 -40.07
C GLY A 498 -15.64 -65.15 -39.02
N GLU A 499 -15.25 -64.88 -37.78
CA GLU A 499 -15.18 -65.87 -36.68
C GLU A 499 -16.28 -65.68 -35.63
N TYR A 500 -16.39 -66.68 -34.74
CA TYR A 500 -17.30 -66.71 -33.61
C TYR A 500 -16.52 -66.70 -32.29
N ALA A 501 -17.06 -66.05 -31.26
CA ALA A 501 -16.54 -66.14 -29.90
C ALA A 501 -17.66 -66.31 -28.87
N VAL A 502 -17.36 -67.04 -27.79
CA VAL A 502 -18.24 -67.17 -26.63
C VAL A 502 -17.85 -66.15 -25.57
N VAL A 503 -18.81 -65.34 -25.14
CA VAL A 503 -18.66 -64.30 -24.13
C VAL A 503 -19.32 -64.75 -22.83
N PRO A 504 -18.54 -65.17 -21.82
CA PRO A 504 -19.06 -65.40 -20.47
C PRO A 504 -19.23 -64.07 -19.75
N ILE A 505 -20.45 -63.81 -19.30
CA ILE A 505 -20.82 -62.62 -18.53
C ILE A 505 -21.19 -63.09 -17.12
N ASN A 506 -20.33 -62.80 -16.15
CA ASN A 506 -20.54 -63.17 -14.76
C ASN A 506 -21.27 -62.05 -14.02
N VAL A 507 -22.45 -62.35 -13.48
CA VAL A 507 -23.25 -61.41 -12.69
C VAL A 507 -23.06 -61.76 -11.22
N VAL A 508 -22.43 -60.86 -10.46
CA VAL A 508 -22.06 -61.10 -9.05
C VAL A 508 -22.98 -60.32 -8.13
N ASN A 509 -23.62 -61.00 -7.18
CA ASN A 509 -24.36 -60.38 -6.09
C ASN A 509 -23.44 -60.13 -4.88
N LEU A 510 -22.88 -58.94 -4.76
CA LEU A 510 -22.19 -58.36 -3.61
C LEU A 510 -23.13 -57.89 -2.47
N GLY A 511 -24.44 -58.10 -2.63
CA GLY A 511 -25.45 -57.74 -1.64
C GLY A 511 -25.51 -58.69 -0.46
N VAL A 512 -26.19 -58.24 0.59
CA VAL A 512 -26.48 -59.04 1.79
C VAL A 512 -27.76 -59.85 1.67
N GLU A 513 -28.53 -59.68 0.60
CA GLU A 513 -29.75 -60.47 0.35
C GLU A 513 -29.81 -61.06 -1.08
N TYR A 514 -30.66 -62.08 -1.27
CA TYR A 514 -30.98 -62.66 -2.57
C TYR A 514 -31.40 -61.58 -3.59
N VAL A 515 -30.86 -61.70 -4.80
CA VAL A 515 -31.33 -60.97 -5.97
C VAL A 515 -32.19 -61.92 -6.79
N TYR A 516 -33.45 -61.57 -7.05
CA TYR A 516 -34.42 -62.42 -7.74
C TYR A 516 -34.63 -61.98 -9.19
N ASN A 517 -35.18 -62.88 -10.02
CA ASN A 517 -35.59 -62.60 -11.40
C ASN A 517 -34.50 -61.93 -12.24
N VAL A 518 -33.25 -62.41 -12.12
CA VAL A 518 -32.12 -61.84 -12.86
C VAL A 518 -32.27 -62.19 -14.32
N ASN A 519 -32.47 -61.20 -15.16
CA ASN A 519 -32.64 -61.33 -16.59
C ASN A 519 -31.64 -60.43 -17.31
N LEU A 520 -30.95 -60.99 -18.29
CA LEU A 520 -29.89 -60.33 -19.03
C LEU A 520 -30.24 -60.36 -20.51
N ILE A 521 -30.28 -59.19 -21.13
CA ILE A 521 -30.54 -59.01 -22.57
C ILE A 521 -29.33 -58.31 -23.16
N THR A 522 -28.80 -58.81 -24.27
CA THR A 522 -27.69 -58.18 -24.99
C THR A 522 -28.16 -57.51 -26.28
N LEU A 523 -27.54 -56.39 -26.59
CA LEU A 523 -27.73 -55.58 -27.79
C LEU A 523 -26.34 -55.22 -28.31
N THR A 524 -26.16 -55.25 -29.62
CA THR A 524 -24.89 -54.86 -30.24
C THR A 524 -25.16 -54.23 -31.59
N GLN A 525 -24.20 -53.45 -32.07
CA GLN A 525 -24.24 -52.79 -33.37
C GLN A 525 -23.02 -53.26 -34.16
N GLY A 526 -23.24 -53.88 -35.32
CA GLY A 526 -22.18 -54.43 -36.18
C GLY A 526 -21.84 -55.91 -35.94
N LEU A 527 -21.90 -56.39 -34.70
CA LEU A 527 -21.78 -57.81 -34.37
C LEU A 527 -23.14 -58.52 -34.44
N GLU A 528 -23.15 -59.84 -34.65
CA GLU A 528 -24.36 -60.66 -34.62
C GLU A 528 -24.38 -61.57 -33.38
N ILE A 529 -25.52 -61.64 -32.69
CA ILE A 529 -25.73 -62.58 -31.58
C ILE A 529 -26.34 -63.85 -32.16
N ILE A 530 -25.59 -64.95 -32.12
CA ILE A 530 -25.98 -66.22 -32.76
C ILE A 530 -26.77 -67.09 -31.81
N THR A 531 -26.27 -67.26 -30.59
CA THR A 531 -26.97 -68.00 -29.53
C THR A 531 -26.73 -67.36 -28.16
N SER A 532 -27.62 -67.66 -27.22
CA SER A 532 -27.46 -67.27 -25.82
C SER A 532 -28.00 -68.37 -24.90
N VAL A 533 -27.33 -68.58 -23.76
CA VAL A 533 -27.65 -69.61 -22.78
C VAL A 533 -27.75 -68.96 -21.39
N ASN A 534 -28.79 -69.34 -20.64
CA ASN A 534 -29.10 -68.87 -19.28
C ASN A 534 -29.53 -67.40 -19.15
N ASN A 535 -30.23 -66.83 -20.14
CA ASN A 535 -30.64 -65.42 -20.13
C ASN A 535 -31.44 -64.98 -18.89
N THR A 536 -32.05 -65.92 -18.16
CA THR A 536 -32.72 -65.68 -16.89
C THR A 536 -32.25 -66.65 -15.81
N VAL A 537 -31.99 -66.13 -14.61
CA VAL A 537 -31.68 -66.90 -13.40
C VAL A 537 -32.68 -66.50 -12.31
N PRO A 538 -33.34 -67.46 -11.64
CA PRO A 538 -34.42 -67.17 -10.70
C PRO A 538 -33.93 -66.40 -9.47
N PHE A 539 -32.72 -66.70 -8.98
CA PHE A 539 -32.07 -65.91 -7.94
C PHE A 539 -30.54 -66.07 -7.91
N ILE A 540 -29.84 -65.10 -7.33
CA ILE A 540 -28.42 -65.15 -6.98
C ILE A 540 -28.28 -64.86 -5.49
N LYS A 541 -27.65 -65.78 -4.75
CA LYS A 541 -27.39 -65.64 -3.30
C LYS A 541 -26.46 -64.46 -3.00
N PRO A 542 -26.49 -63.92 -1.76
CA PRO A 542 -25.46 -63.02 -1.26
C PRO A 542 -24.04 -63.56 -1.52
N ASN A 543 -23.14 -62.69 -1.94
CA ASN A 543 -21.73 -62.96 -2.28
C ASN A 543 -21.51 -64.12 -3.27
N SER A 544 -22.48 -64.39 -4.14
CA SER A 544 -22.42 -65.44 -5.15
C SER A 544 -22.60 -64.86 -6.54
N SER A 545 -22.28 -65.64 -7.58
CA SER A 545 -22.41 -65.19 -8.96
C SER A 545 -23.13 -66.20 -9.85
N ALA A 546 -23.62 -65.73 -10.99
CA ALA A 546 -24.19 -66.54 -12.04
C ALA A 546 -23.63 -66.12 -13.41
N THR A 547 -23.27 -67.09 -14.24
CA THR A 547 -22.65 -66.84 -15.55
C THR A 547 -23.65 -67.05 -16.69
N PHE A 548 -23.72 -66.05 -17.56
CA PHE A 548 -24.53 -66.03 -18.78
C PHE A 548 -23.60 -66.16 -19.99
N TYR A 549 -23.96 -66.98 -20.98
CA TYR A 549 -23.10 -67.23 -22.14
C TYR A 549 -23.75 -66.71 -23.41
N TYR A 550 -23.01 -65.92 -24.20
CA TYR A 550 -23.43 -65.41 -25.50
C TYR A 550 -22.43 -65.81 -26.57
N THR A 551 -22.91 -66.32 -27.71
CA THR A 551 -22.06 -66.54 -28.89
C THR A 551 -22.24 -65.37 -29.85
N LEU A 552 -21.15 -64.63 -30.08
CA LEU A 552 -21.10 -63.52 -31.01
C LEU A 552 -20.40 -63.94 -32.30
N TYR A 553 -20.84 -63.39 -33.42
CA TYR A 553 -20.22 -63.51 -34.74
C TYR A 553 -19.82 -62.12 -35.25
N ALA A 554 -18.61 -62.00 -35.79
CA ALA A 554 -18.15 -60.80 -36.46
C ALA A 554 -18.27 -61.01 -37.99
N PRO A 555 -19.17 -60.29 -38.70
CA PRO A 555 -19.27 -60.35 -40.16
C PRO A 555 -17.93 -60.08 -40.86
N GLN A 556 -17.70 -60.72 -42.01
CA GLN A 556 -16.40 -60.67 -42.71
C GLN A 556 -16.01 -59.25 -43.17
N ASP A 557 -17.00 -58.41 -43.46
CA ASP A 557 -16.89 -57.02 -43.90
C ASP A 557 -16.86 -56.00 -42.75
N LEU A 558 -16.98 -56.46 -41.50
CA LEU A 558 -16.98 -55.59 -40.32
C LEU A 558 -15.56 -54.99 -40.10
N PRO A 559 -15.36 -53.66 -40.12
CA PRO A 559 -14.04 -53.06 -39.95
C PRO A 559 -13.41 -53.41 -38.59
N PRO A 560 -12.07 -53.62 -38.51
CA PRO A 560 -11.40 -53.84 -37.23
C PRO A 560 -11.57 -52.64 -36.29
N ALA A 561 -12.26 -52.83 -35.17
CA ALA A 561 -12.57 -51.79 -34.21
C ALA A 561 -13.06 -52.40 -32.88
N MET A 562 -13.27 -51.55 -31.89
CA MET A 562 -13.98 -51.93 -30.66
C MET A 562 -15.48 -51.73 -30.87
N TYR A 563 -16.23 -52.81 -30.81
CA TYR A 563 -17.68 -52.80 -30.93
C TYR A 563 -18.33 -52.93 -29.54
N PRO A 564 -19.32 -52.09 -29.21
CA PRO A 564 -19.99 -52.17 -27.93
C PRO A 564 -20.97 -53.36 -27.91
N LEU A 565 -20.82 -54.23 -26.91
CA LEU A 565 -21.86 -55.16 -26.47
C LEU A 565 -22.60 -54.53 -25.29
N VAL A 566 -23.77 -53.99 -25.55
CA VAL A 566 -24.64 -53.37 -24.55
C VAL A 566 -25.45 -54.46 -23.85
N ILE A 567 -25.29 -54.60 -22.56
CA ILE A 567 -26.03 -55.51 -21.70
C ILE A 567 -27.08 -54.74 -20.94
N LYS A 568 -28.35 -55.07 -21.12
CA LYS A 568 -29.45 -54.65 -20.26
C LYS A 568 -29.73 -55.74 -19.23
N LEU A 569 -29.35 -55.48 -17.98
CA LEU A 569 -29.60 -56.32 -16.82
C LEU A 569 -30.86 -55.84 -16.09
N THR A 570 -31.80 -56.73 -15.84
CA THR A 570 -33.03 -56.51 -15.08
C THR A 570 -33.07 -57.49 -13.92
N TYR A 571 -33.33 -57.03 -12.69
CA TYR A 571 -33.45 -57.90 -11.53
C TYR A 571 -34.35 -57.29 -10.45
N THR A 572 -34.89 -58.12 -9.57
CA THR A 572 -35.63 -57.69 -8.37
C THR A 572 -34.73 -57.79 -7.15
N TYR A 573 -34.58 -56.70 -6.41
CA TYR A 573 -33.89 -56.69 -5.12
C TYR A 573 -34.82 -56.11 -4.06
N PHE A 574 -35.08 -56.87 -3.01
CA PHE A 574 -36.23 -56.69 -2.13
C PHE A 574 -37.56 -56.69 -2.92
N THR A 575 -38.23 -55.54 -3.03
CA THR A 575 -39.53 -55.35 -3.71
C THR A 575 -39.43 -54.56 -5.01
N ASN A 576 -38.24 -54.06 -5.36
CA ASN A 576 -38.05 -53.14 -6.47
C ASN A 576 -37.44 -53.86 -7.67
N GLU A 577 -38.06 -53.68 -8.83
CA GLU A 577 -37.46 -54.03 -10.10
C GLU A 577 -36.42 -52.97 -10.48
N ILE A 578 -35.20 -53.43 -10.77
CA ILE A 578 -34.04 -52.60 -11.07
C ILE A 578 -33.57 -52.95 -12.47
N VAL A 579 -33.43 -51.92 -13.32
CA VAL A 579 -32.87 -52.02 -14.67
C VAL A 579 -31.52 -51.30 -14.70
N ARG A 580 -30.51 -51.97 -15.25
CA ARG A 580 -29.14 -51.46 -15.43
C ARG A 580 -28.64 -51.77 -16.83
N THR A 581 -27.79 -50.90 -17.35
CA THR A 581 -27.15 -51.10 -18.65
C THR A 581 -25.64 -51.06 -18.47
N PHE A 582 -24.94 -52.04 -19.03
CA PHE A 582 -23.48 -52.14 -19.05
C PHE A 582 -23.01 -52.22 -20.48
N THR A 583 -21.77 -51.82 -20.75
CA THR A 583 -21.17 -51.95 -22.08
C THR A 583 -19.86 -52.72 -21.95
N ILE A 584 -19.78 -53.88 -22.59
CA ILE A 584 -18.53 -54.62 -22.73
C ILE A 584 -17.94 -54.27 -24.09
N PRO A 585 -16.66 -53.85 -24.15
CA PRO A 585 -16.00 -53.68 -25.43
C PRO A 585 -15.59 -55.05 -26.00
N VAL A 586 -16.03 -55.33 -27.23
CA VAL A 586 -15.61 -56.50 -28.00
C VAL A 586 -14.63 -56.02 -29.07
N LEU A 587 -13.38 -56.49 -29.00
CA LEU A 587 -12.37 -56.14 -29.98
C LEU A 587 -12.54 -57.02 -31.23
N VAL A 588 -12.88 -56.42 -32.35
CA VAL A 588 -12.86 -57.08 -33.65
C VAL A 588 -11.53 -56.79 -34.32
N THR A 589 -10.77 -57.85 -34.61
CA THR A 589 -9.48 -57.75 -35.28
C THR A 589 -9.60 -58.22 -36.73
N SER A 590 -8.86 -57.57 -37.64
CA SER A 590 -8.68 -58.09 -39.00
C SER A 590 -8.22 -59.54 -38.93
N SER A 591 -8.83 -60.43 -39.72
CA SER A 591 -8.36 -61.80 -39.92
C SER A 591 -6.84 -61.79 -40.07
N GLN A 592 -6.11 -62.30 -39.07
CA GLN A 592 -4.66 -62.37 -39.16
C GLN A 592 -4.33 -63.37 -40.25
N SER A 593 -3.47 -62.98 -41.19
CA SER A 593 -3.01 -63.94 -42.18
C SER A 593 -2.37 -65.13 -41.47
N PRO A 594 -2.75 -66.37 -41.80
CA PRO A 594 -2.16 -67.58 -41.25
C PRO A 594 -0.71 -67.79 -41.77
N ILE A 595 -0.16 -66.85 -42.53
CA ILE A 595 1.22 -66.88 -43.02
C ILE A 595 1.99 -65.72 -42.39
N LEU A 596 3.15 -66.01 -41.81
CA LEU A 596 4.13 -65.03 -41.39
C LEU A 596 5.27 -64.98 -42.42
N ILE A 597 5.63 -63.77 -42.86
CA ILE A 597 6.72 -63.55 -43.82
C ILE A 597 7.76 -62.66 -43.14
N SER A 598 9.02 -63.05 -43.16
CA SER A 598 10.11 -62.30 -42.53
C SER A 598 11.46 -62.55 -43.21
N PHE A 599 12.37 -61.58 -43.14
CA PHE A 599 13.79 -61.80 -43.44
C PHE A 599 14.53 -62.30 -42.20
N LEU A 600 15.49 -63.21 -42.39
CA LEU A 600 16.28 -63.75 -41.28
C LEU A 600 17.24 -62.70 -40.70
N LYS A 601 17.82 -61.84 -41.54
CA LYS A 601 18.54 -60.64 -41.14
C LYS A 601 17.85 -59.41 -41.73
N THR A 602 17.89 -58.33 -40.96
CA THR A 602 17.30 -57.05 -41.34
C THR A 602 18.33 -56.04 -41.84
N THR A 603 19.61 -56.40 -41.91
CA THR A 603 20.71 -55.47 -42.24
C THR A 603 21.53 -56.00 -43.42
N LEU A 604 21.74 -55.15 -44.42
CA LEU A 604 22.50 -55.41 -45.64
C LEU A 604 23.52 -54.31 -45.85
N TYR A 605 24.58 -54.61 -46.61
CA TYR A 605 25.63 -53.64 -46.94
C TYR A 605 25.48 -53.10 -48.36
N TYR A 606 25.35 -51.78 -48.53
CA TYR A 606 25.22 -51.19 -49.86
C TYR A 606 26.47 -51.42 -50.72
N ASN A 607 26.28 -51.43 -52.04
CA ASN A 607 27.34 -51.66 -53.04
C ASN A 607 28.08 -53.00 -52.89
N THR A 608 27.48 -53.98 -52.20
CA THR A 608 27.99 -55.35 -52.10
C THR A 608 26.89 -56.37 -52.37
N ASN A 609 27.29 -57.58 -52.74
CA ASN A 609 26.36 -58.70 -52.86
C ASN A 609 26.00 -59.24 -51.48
N ASN A 610 24.76 -59.02 -51.07
CA ASN A 610 24.22 -59.59 -49.84
C ASN A 610 23.43 -60.86 -50.18
N THR A 611 23.45 -61.84 -49.28
CA THR A 611 22.60 -63.02 -49.35
C THR A 611 21.69 -63.01 -48.13
N GLU A 612 20.38 -62.91 -48.36
CA GLU A 612 19.36 -62.88 -47.33
C GLU A 612 18.41 -64.08 -47.46
N ILE A 613 17.74 -64.49 -46.39
CA ILE A 613 16.78 -65.60 -46.42
C ILE A 613 15.38 -65.06 -46.12
N LEU A 614 14.47 -65.20 -47.09
CA LEU A 614 13.05 -64.95 -46.88
C LEU A 614 12.42 -66.21 -46.27
N ALA A 615 11.89 -66.10 -45.06
CA ALA A 615 11.17 -67.16 -44.36
C ALA A 615 9.66 -66.92 -44.46
N ILE A 616 8.93 -67.96 -44.87
CA ILE A 616 7.47 -67.99 -44.98
C ILE A 616 6.97 -69.11 -44.06
N GLN A 617 6.34 -68.75 -42.95
CA GLN A 617 5.86 -69.69 -41.95
C GLN A 617 4.34 -69.80 -42.00
N ASN A 618 3.80 -71.02 -42.03
CA ASN A 618 2.38 -71.25 -41.82
C ASN A 618 2.12 -71.31 -40.30
N LEU A 619 1.36 -70.36 -39.77
CA LEU A 619 0.95 -70.30 -38.37
C LEU A 619 -0.34 -71.09 -38.08
N ALA A 620 -1.11 -71.47 -39.11
CA ALA A 620 -2.35 -72.19 -38.93
C ALA A 620 -2.14 -73.67 -38.63
N ASN A 621 -3.17 -74.28 -38.03
CA ASN A 621 -3.25 -75.70 -37.71
C ASN A 621 -3.59 -76.58 -38.95
N PHE A 622 -3.56 -76.03 -40.16
CA PHE A 622 -3.90 -76.71 -41.42
C PHE A 622 -2.95 -76.32 -42.57
N THR A 623 -2.89 -77.13 -43.63
CA THR A 623 -2.06 -76.87 -44.82
C THR A 623 -2.66 -75.77 -45.69
N ILE A 624 -1.82 -74.83 -46.14
CA ILE A 624 -2.21 -73.74 -47.04
C ILE A 624 -1.74 -74.06 -48.46
N TYR A 625 -2.55 -73.79 -49.48
CA TYR A 625 -2.26 -74.13 -50.88
C TYR A 625 -2.09 -72.88 -51.76
N ASN A 626 -1.38 -73.06 -52.87
CA ASN A 626 -1.22 -72.07 -53.95
C ASN A 626 -0.74 -70.70 -53.46
N ILE A 627 0.25 -70.68 -52.58
CA ILE A 627 0.81 -69.46 -52.02
C ILE A 627 1.66 -68.77 -53.11
N ARG A 628 1.31 -67.53 -53.45
CA ARG A 628 2.02 -66.65 -54.38
C ARG A 628 2.45 -65.39 -53.63
N LEU A 629 3.73 -65.06 -53.68
CA LEU A 629 4.27 -63.82 -53.13
C LEU A 629 4.81 -62.98 -54.28
N ASP A 630 4.38 -61.73 -54.36
CA ASP A 630 4.95 -60.70 -55.22
C ASP A 630 5.66 -59.66 -54.34
N LEU A 631 6.99 -59.57 -54.46
CA LEU A 631 7.86 -58.62 -53.77
C LEU A 631 7.93 -57.34 -54.59
N ASN A 632 7.21 -56.31 -54.18
CA ASN A 632 7.25 -54.97 -54.76
C ASN A 632 8.25 -54.11 -54.00
N TYR A 633 9.23 -53.55 -54.71
CA TYR A 633 10.28 -52.73 -54.13
C TYR A 633 10.63 -51.57 -55.06
N PRO A 634 11.21 -50.48 -54.54
CA PRO A 634 11.73 -49.39 -55.36
C PRO A 634 12.96 -49.89 -56.14
N SER A 635 12.81 -50.18 -57.43
CA SER A 635 13.89 -50.77 -58.26
C SER A 635 15.13 -49.87 -58.40
N GLN A 636 15.02 -48.59 -58.06
CA GLN A 636 16.14 -47.64 -58.02
C GLN A 636 17.02 -47.79 -56.76
N GLU A 637 16.51 -48.47 -55.73
CA GLU A 637 17.14 -48.55 -54.42
C GLU A 637 17.78 -49.92 -54.16
N ILE A 638 17.20 -50.98 -54.72
CA ILE A 638 17.58 -52.36 -54.48
C ILE A 638 17.40 -53.23 -55.73
N TYR A 639 18.35 -54.11 -55.96
CA TYR A 639 18.23 -55.23 -56.88
C TYR A 639 17.97 -56.53 -56.10
N LEU A 640 16.94 -57.28 -56.50
CA LEU A 640 16.63 -58.62 -56.00
C LEU A 640 16.80 -59.65 -57.12
N SER A 641 17.44 -60.78 -56.81
CA SER A 641 17.57 -61.91 -57.75
C SER A 641 16.24 -62.48 -58.27
N GLN A 642 15.17 -62.37 -57.48
CA GLN A 642 13.81 -62.75 -57.86
C GLN A 642 12.82 -61.92 -57.05
N ASN A 643 11.68 -61.60 -57.67
CA ASN A 643 10.62 -60.78 -57.10
C ASN A 643 9.27 -61.49 -57.02
N GLN A 644 9.18 -62.73 -57.49
CA GLN A 644 7.98 -63.55 -57.40
C GLN A 644 8.34 -64.94 -56.87
N LEU A 645 7.50 -65.47 -55.98
CA LEU A 645 7.66 -66.80 -55.40
C LEU A 645 6.34 -67.56 -55.43
N TYR A 646 6.38 -68.82 -55.84
CA TYR A 646 5.24 -69.72 -55.79
C TYR A 646 5.53 -70.94 -54.93
N ILE A 647 4.70 -71.17 -53.91
CA ILE A 647 4.77 -72.32 -53.01
C ILE A 647 3.47 -73.12 -53.18
N PRO A 648 3.51 -74.31 -53.80
CA PRO A 648 2.30 -75.09 -54.10
C PRO A 648 1.48 -75.45 -52.86
N TYR A 649 2.15 -75.80 -51.76
CA TYR A 649 1.53 -76.03 -50.47
C TYR A 649 2.53 -75.80 -49.33
N LEU A 650 2.04 -75.35 -48.17
CA LEU A 650 2.82 -75.18 -46.95
C LEU A 650 2.08 -75.86 -45.78
N PRO A 651 2.59 -77.00 -45.26
CA PRO A 651 1.99 -77.71 -44.13
C PRO A 651 1.85 -76.83 -42.88
N SER A 652 0.92 -77.21 -42.00
CA SER A 652 0.72 -76.56 -40.71
C SER A 652 2.02 -76.41 -39.91
N HIS A 653 2.24 -75.23 -39.32
CA HIS A 653 3.40 -74.88 -38.48
C HIS A 653 4.78 -74.97 -39.15
N LEU A 654 4.86 -75.21 -40.46
CA LEU A 654 6.13 -75.36 -41.18
C LEU A 654 6.63 -74.03 -41.76
N ILE A 655 7.96 -73.92 -41.88
CA ILE A 655 8.65 -72.76 -42.46
C ILE A 655 9.26 -73.14 -43.80
N TYR A 656 8.96 -72.38 -44.84
CA TYR A 656 9.61 -72.44 -46.15
C TYR A 656 10.60 -71.28 -46.26
N THR A 657 11.85 -71.59 -46.60
CA THR A 657 12.93 -70.59 -46.69
C THR A 657 13.48 -70.50 -48.10
N VAL A 658 13.69 -69.27 -48.58
CA VAL A 658 14.22 -69.00 -49.92
C VAL A 658 15.40 -68.03 -49.82
N PRO A 659 16.59 -68.38 -50.35
CA PRO A 659 17.69 -67.44 -50.43
C PRO A 659 17.41 -66.38 -51.52
N LEU A 660 17.66 -65.12 -51.20
CA LEU A 660 17.61 -63.98 -52.11
C LEU A 660 18.97 -63.30 -52.16
N TYR A 661 19.51 -63.12 -53.36
CA TYR A 661 20.65 -62.23 -53.57
C TYR A 661 20.15 -60.80 -53.71
N VAL A 662 20.72 -59.91 -52.89
CA VAL A 662 20.26 -58.54 -52.70
C VAL A 662 21.43 -57.58 -52.86
N ILE A 663 21.28 -56.58 -53.74
CA ILE A 663 22.27 -55.52 -53.94
C ILE A 663 21.58 -54.17 -53.70
N PRO A 664 21.78 -53.54 -52.55
CA PRO A 664 21.35 -52.16 -52.34
C PRO A 664 22.23 -51.21 -53.17
N GLN A 665 21.59 -50.34 -53.96
CA GLN A 665 22.26 -49.44 -54.90
C GLN A 665 22.46 -48.02 -54.35
N ILE A 666 21.86 -47.69 -53.21
CA ILE A 666 22.02 -46.39 -52.58
C ILE A 666 23.27 -46.41 -51.68
N PRO A 667 24.28 -45.55 -51.91
CA PRO A 667 25.52 -45.52 -51.12
C PRO A 667 25.36 -44.76 -49.79
N GLN A 668 24.23 -44.96 -49.09
CA GLN A 668 23.97 -44.32 -47.79
C GLN A 668 23.06 -45.20 -46.93
N THR A 669 23.16 -45.05 -45.62
CA THR A 669 22.35 -45.81 -44.67
C THR A 669 20.87 -45.47 -44.80
N THR A 670 20.05 -46.42 -45.27
CA THR A 670 18.64 -46.23 -45.62
C THR A 670 17.82 -47.48 -45.30
N SER A 671 16.55 -47.26 -44.93
CA SER A 671 15.57 -48.35 -44.84
C SER A 671 14.89 -48.52 -46.19
N ILE A 672 14.96 -49.73 -46.74
CA ILE A 672 14.39 -50.10 -48.02
C ILE A 672 13.10 -50.88 -47.74
N PRO A 673 11.91 -50.30 -48.04
CA PRO A 673 10.66 -51.00 -47.87
C PRO A 673 10.41 -51.97 -49.03
N ILE A 674 10.05 -53.20 -48.69
CA ILE A 674 9.60 -54.23 -49.61
C ILE A 674 8.15 -54.57 -49.27
N VAL A 675 7.23 -54.20 -50.16
CA VAL A 675 5.81 -54.53 -50.03
C VAL A 675 5.60 -55.92 -50.62
N VAL A 676 5.24 -56.89 -49.79
CA VAL A 676 4.94 -58.25 -50.21
C VAL A 676 3.44 -58.39 -50.38
N THR A 677 2.99 -58.64 -51.60
CA THR A 677 1.61 -59.04 -51.87
C THR A 677 1.54 -60.55 -51.81
N LEU A 678 0.86 -61.08 -50.80
CA LEU A 678 0.62 -62.49 -50.57
C LEU A 678 -0.76 -62.87 -51.10
N ASN A 679 -0.83 -63.87 -51.97
CA ASN A 679 -2.06 -64.51 -52.39
C ASN A 679 -2.02 -66.00 -52.03
N TYR A 680 -3.06 -66.55 -51.39
CA TYR A 680 -3.12 -67.99 -51.11
C TYR A 680 -4.57 -68.49 -51.12
N VAL A 681 -4.75 -69.81 -51.14
CA VAL A 681 -6.08 -70.44 -51.11
C VAL A 681 -6.22 -71.33 -49.87
N LEU A 682 -7.32 -71.13 -49.13
CA LEU A 682 -7.76 -72.02 -48.05
C LEU A 682 -8.64 -73.13 -48.64
N GLY A 683 -8.07 -74.31 -48.88
CA GLY A 683 -8.82 -75.45 -49.45
C GLY A 683 -9.37 -75.19 -50.86
N GLN A 684 -10.69 -75.34 -51.06
CA GLN A 684 -11.39 -75.10 -52.34
C GLN A 684 -11.97 -73.68 -52.46
N GLY A 685 -11.59 -72.75 -51.58
CA GLY A 685 -12.14 -71.40 -51.50
C GLY A 685 -11.58 -70.39 -52.51
N SER A 686 -12.08 -69.15 -52.45
CA SER A 686 -11.56 -68.01 -53.19
C SER A 686 -10.16 -67.59 -52.70
N PRO A 687 -9.29 -67.07 -53.59
CA PRO A 687 -7.96 -66.59 -53.21
C PRO A 687 -8.07 -65.44 -52.20
N GLN A 688 -7.28 -65.54 -51.15
CA GLN A 688 -7.12 -64.52 -50.10
C GLN A 688 -5.89 -63.68 -50.42
N THR A 689 -6.02 -62.36 -50.34
CA THR A 689 -4.93 -61.41 -50.60
C THR A 689 -4.57 -60.65 -49.34
N TYR A 690 -3.28 -60.61 -49.02
CA TYR A 690 -2.70 -59.84 -47.91
C TYR A 690 -1.52 -59.01 -48.40
N GLN A 691 -1.28 -57.87 -47.76
CA GLN A 691 -0.09 -57.06 -48.00
C GLN A 691 0.74 -56.99 -46.72
N TYR A 692 2.02 -57.25 -46.84
CA TYR A 692 3.01 -57.06 -45.78
C TYR A 692 3.99 -56.00 -46.21
N GLN A 693 4.51 -55.24 -45.24
CA GLN A 693 5.66 -54.37 -45.47
C GLN A 693 6.84 -54.91 -44.67
N LEU A 694 7.87 -55.36 -45.38
CA LEU A 694 9.15 -55.76 -44.80
C LEU A 694 10.15 -54.62 -45.02
N ASN A 695 10.99 -54.34 -44.03
CA ASN A 695 12.00 -53.30 -44.13
C ASN A 695 13.39 -53.92 -44.01
N LEU A 696 14.26 -53.62 -44.95
CA LEU A 696 15.69 -53.97 -44.89
C LEU A 696 16.48 -52.69 -44.64
N LEU A 697 17.40 -52.72 -43.68
CA LEU A 697 18.35 -51.63 -43.44
C LEU A 697 19.56 -51.85 -44.35
N SER A 698 19.71 -51.03 -45.37
CA SER A 698 20.95 -50.91 -46.11
C SER A 698 21.89 -49.98 -45.35
N THR A 699 23.09 -50.42 -45.00
CA THR A 699 24.10 -49.64 -44.26
C THR A 699 25.48 -49.80 -44.88
N GLY A 700 26.40 -48.91 -44.53
CA GLY A 700 27.81 -49.09 -44.84
C GLY A 700 28.49 -50.03 -43.83
N PHE A 701 29.66 -50.56 -44.18
CA PHE A 701 30.58 -51.16 -43.21
C PHE A 701 31.97 -50.58 -43.38
N VAL A 702 32.72 -50.59 -42.29
CA VAL A 702 34.13 -50.20 -42.26
C VAL A 702 34.96 -51.44 -42.01
N LYS A 703 36.02 -51.63 -42.78
CA LYS A 703 36.97 -52.73 -42.57
C LYS A 703 38.39 -52.19 -42.71
N MET A 704 39.08 -52.03 -41.60
CA MET A 704 40.43 -51.48 -41.57
C MET A 704 41.46 -52.59 -41.71
N GLU A 705 42.39 -52.45 -42.66
CA GLU A 705 43.49 -53.37 -42.92
C GLU A 705 44.83 -52.62 -42.89
N ILE A 706 45.79 -53.14 -42.14
CA ILE A 706 47.16 -52.63 -42.11
C ILE A 706 48.02 -53.47 -43.06
N THR A 707 48.78 -52.80 -43.93
CA THR A 707 49.69 -53.43 -44.89
C THR A 707 51.05 -52.72 -44.87
N GLN A 708 52.08 -53.34 -45.46
CA GLN A 708 53.42 -52.75 -45.66
C GLN A 708 54.13 -52.26 -44.38
N VAL A 709 53.89 -52.91 -43.24
CA VAL A 709 54.52 -52.53 -41.98
C VAL A 709 56.02 -52.83 -42.00
N SER A 710 56.83 -51.84 -41.66
CA SER A 710 58.29 -51.95 -41.51
C SER A 710 58.78 -51.18 -40.28
N ALA A 711 59.94 -51.57 -39.75
CA ALA A 711 60.59 -50.88 -38.65
C ALA A 711 62.09 -50.72 -38.92
N GLN A 712 62.65 -49.56 -38.58
CA GLN A 712 64.07 -49.22 -38.77
C GLN A 712 64.57 -48.31 -37.65
N ILE A 713 65.89 -48.28 -37.41
CA ILE A 713 66.50 -47.37 -36.43
C ILE A 713 67.02 -46.11 -37.13
N VAL A 714 66.56 -44.95 -36.67
CA VAL A 714 66.98 -43.62 -37.15
C VAL A 714 67.32 -42.77 -35.93
N ASN A 715 68.54 -42.23 -35.84
CA ASN A 715 69.00 -41.38 -34.74
C ASN A 715 68.70 -41.97 -33.33
N ASP A 716 69.12 -43.22 -33.09
CA ASP A 716 68.89 -43.96 -31.84
C ASP A 716 67.41 -44.12 -31.42
N THR A 717 66.48 -43.99 -32.36
CA THR A 717 65.05 -44.25 -32.17
C THR A 717 64.53 -45.24 -33.21
N VAL A 718 63.56 -46.06 -32.82
CA VAL A 718 62.91 -47.05 -33.69
C VAL A 718 61.72 -46.38 -34.37
N VAL A 719 61.78 -46.27 -35.69
CA VAL A 719 60.70 -45.74 -36.52
C VAL A 719 59.92 -46.91 -37.12
N ILE A 720 58.65 -47.06 -36.75
CA ILE A 720 57.71 -48.06 -37.28
C ILE A 720 56.76 -47.37 -38.24
N SER A 721 56.73 -47.77 -39.52
CA SER A 721 55.85 -47.19 -40.52
C SER A 721 55.03 -48.25 -41.26
N GLY A 722 53.87 -47.88 -41.78
CA GLY A 722 53.00 -48.77 -42.54
C GLY A 722 51.86 -48.02 -43.24
N LEU A 723 51.01 -48.76 -43.92
CA LEU A 723 49.87 -48.24 -44.67
C LEU A 723 48.56 -48.79 -44.10
N LEU A 724 47.62 -47.91 -43.80
CA LEU A 724 46.28 -48.25 -43.36
C LEU A 724 45.30 -48.08 -44.53
N ILE A 725 44.51 -49.11 -44.84
CA ILE A 725 43.50 -49.07 -45.90
C ILE A 725 42.14 -49.43 -45.30
N ASN A 726 41.12 -48.65 -45.61
CA ASN A 726 39.73 -49.03 -45.34
C ASN A 726 39.16 -49.80 -46.54
N THR A 727 39.03 -51.13 -46.45
CA THR A 727 38.44 -51.98 -47.49
C THR A 727 36.91 -52.10 -47.38
N GLY A 728 36.30 -51.31 -46.49
CA GLY A 728 34.85 -51.22 -46.32
C GLY A 728 34.16 -50.38 -47.39
N SER A 729 32.83 -50.29 -47.29
CA SER A 729 31.98 -49.43 -48.15
C SER A 729 31.69 -48.05 -47.54
N GLN A 730 32.17 -47.77 -46.33
CA GLN A 730 31.87 -46.56 -45.54
C GLN A 730 33.12 -45.91 -44.96
N ASN A 731 33.07 -44.62 -44.66
CA ASN A 731 34.17 -43.91 -43.99
C ASN A 731 34.39 -44.44 -42.56
N ALA A 732 35.65 -44.72 -42.22
CA ALA A 732 36.07 -44.94 -40.84
C ALA A 732 36.22 -43.58 -40.16
N GLN A 733 35.51 -43.35 -39.05
CA GLN A 733 35.53 -42.10 -38.30
C GLN A 733 36.54 -42.18 -37.15
N TYR A 734 37.16 -41.05 -36.80
CA TYR A 734 38.03 -40.91 -35.63
C TYR A 734 39.16 -41.95 -35.51
N VAL A 735 39.73 -42.33 -36.65
CA VAL A 735 40.72 -43.39 -36.71
C VAL A 735 41.96 -43.02 -35.89
N THR A 736 42.29 -43.86 -34.92
CA THR A 736 43.48 -43.75 -34.07
C THR A 736 44.29 -45.03 -34.19
N ILE A 737 45.55 -44.92 -34.56
CA ILE A 737 46.47 -46.05 -34.62
C ILE A 737 47.39 -45.98 -33.41
N SER A 738 47.57 -47.08 -32.70
CA SER A 738 48.48 -47.18 -31.55
C SER A 738 49.40 -48.37 -31.68
N ALA A 739 50.65 -48.22 -31.25
CA ALA A 739 51.63 -49.31 -31.16
C ALA A 739 51.83 -49.69 -29.69
N ASN A 740 51.19 -50.78 -29.25
CA ASN A 740 51.06 -51.16 -27.83
C ASN A 740 50.66 -49.93 -26.97
N ASN A 741 51.21 -49.84 -25.76
CA ASN A 741 51.12 -48.65 -24.90
C ASN A 741 52.27 -47.66 -25.15
N TYR A 742 53.03 -47.80 -26.23
CA TYR A 742 54.21 -46.96 -26.46
C TYR A 742 53.86 -45.61 -27.09
N SER A 743 52.98 -45.60 -28.09
CA SER A 743 52.55 -44.37 -28.76
C SER A 743 51.20 -44.55 -29.45
N SER A 744 50.49 -43.45 -29.66
CA SER A 744 49.26 -43.40 -30.45
C SER A 744 49.24 -42.16 -31.34
N ILE A 745 48.63 -42.28 -32.51
CA ILE A 745 48.50 -41.23 -33.52
C ILE A 745 47.05 -41.19 -33.98
N TYR A 746 46.46 -40.00 -33.92
CA TYR A 746 45.14 -39.73 -34.48
C TYR A 746 45.26 -39.37 -35.97
N ILE A 747 44.59 -40.15 -36.82
CA ILE A 747 44.59 -40.01 -38.29
C ILE A 747 43.38 -39.19 -38.76
N GLY A 748 42.26 -39.23 -38.03
CA GLY A 748 40.99 -38.63 -38.46
C GLY A 748 40.15 -39.61 -39.27
N ASN A 749 39.44 -39.12 -40.28
CA ASN A 749 38.52 -39.95 -41.06
C ASN A 749 39.25 -40.62 -42.23
N VAL A 750 39.09 -41.94 -42.38
CA VAL A 750 39.71 -42.71 -43.48
C VAL A 750 38.61 -43.22 -44.43
N PRO A 751 38.51 -42.63 -45.64
CA PRO A 751 37.54 -43.07 -46.64
C PRO A 751 37.80 -44.49 -47.19
N PRO A 752 36.78 -45.18 -47.73
CA PRO A 752 36.95 -46.42 -48.47
C PRO A 752 38.04 -46.35 -49.53
N ASN A 753 38.83 -47.43 -49.62
CA ASN A 753 39.93 -47.63 -50.55
C ASN A 753 41.00 -46.52 -50.53
N SER A 754 41.11 -45.77 -49.42
CA SER A 754 42.12 -44.72 -49.24
C SER A 754 43.34 -45.24 -48.48
N PRO A 755 44.51 -45.41 -49.12
CA PRO A 755 45.72 -45.84 -48.44
C PRO A 755 46.35 -44.68 -47.67
N THR A 756 46.38 -44.80 -46.34
CA THR A 756 46.80 -43.74 -45.41
C THR A 756 48.08 -44.16 -44.68
N PRO A 757 49.23 -43.51 -44.93
CA PRO A 757 50.48 -43.87 -44.29
C PRO A 757 50.49 -43.44 -42.82
N PHE A 758 51.12 -44.23 -41.95
CA PHE A 758 51.37 -43.89 -40.56
C PHE A 758 52.83 -44.20 -40.18
N SER A 759 53.36 -43.47 -39.19
CA SER A 759 54.71 -43.69 -38.67
C SER A 759 54.80 -43.33 -37.18
N PHE A 760 55.30 -44.25 -36.35
CA PHE A 760 55.62 -44.05 -34.94
C PHE A 760 57.13 -43.93 -34.74
N THR A 761 57.57 -43.07 -33.83
CA THR A 761 58.98 -42.99 -33.39
C THR A 761 59.04 -43.38 -31.92
N LEU A 762 59.79 -44.43 -31.59
CA LEU A 762 59.86 -45.01 -30.25
C LEU A 762 61.31 -45.02 -29.75
N THR A 763 61.52 -44.62 -28.50
CA THR A 763 62.82 -44.79 -27.82
C THR A 763 62.76 -46.08 -27.00
N LEU A 764 63.46 -47.13 -27.45
CA LEU A 764 63.40 -48.47 -26.84
C LEU A 764 64.82 -49.00 -26.59
N PRO A 765 65.14 -49.55 -25.41
CA PRO A 765 66.45 -50.16 -25.18
C PRO A 765 66.68 -51.36 -26.13
N PRO A 766 67.94 -51.76 -26.41
CA PRO A 766 68.22 -52.91 -27.26
C PRO A 766 67.51 -54.19 -26.81
N GLY A 767 66.86 -54.90 -27.72
CA GLY A 767 66.06 -56.09 -27.43
C GLY A 767 65.12 -56.52 -28.56
N LEU A 768 64.52 -57.70 -28.44
CA LEU A 768 63.46 -58.17 -29.35
C LEU A 768 62.10 -57.71 -28.84
N TYR A 769 61.37 -56.94 -29.64
CA TYR A 769 60.05 -56.43 -29.31
C TYR A 769 58.98 -57.04 -30.21
N LYS A 770 57.80 -57.31 -29.64
CA LYS A 770 56.58 -57.64 -30.37
C LYS A 770 55.63 -56.44 -30.31
N PHE A 771 55.37 -55.82 -31.44
CA PHE A 771 54.46 -54.70 -31.57
C PHE A 771 53.08 -55.19 -31.97
N ASN A 772 52.06 -54.83 -31.19
CA ASN A 772 50.66 -54.92 -31.54
C ASN A 772 50.18 -53.53 -31.96
N ILE A 773 49.99 -53.34 -33.25
CA ILE A 773 49.42 -52.12 -33.80
C ILE A 773 47.90 -52.27 -33.74
N SER A 774 47.22 -51.48 -32.91
CA SER A 774 45.76 -51.45 -32.87
C SER A 774 45.22 -50.19 -33.54
N VAL A 775 44.19 -50.37 -34.37
CA VAL A 775 43.48 -49.31 -35.08
C VAL A 775 42.09 -49.22 -34.47
N ASN A 776 41.85 -48.16 -33.72
CA ASN A 776 40.54 -47.83 -33.17
C ASN A 776 39.84 -46.88 -34.13
N TYR A 777 38.58 -47.14 -34.41
CA TYR A 777 37.77 -46.30 -35.29
C TYR A 777 36.30 -46.45 -34.95
N GLU A 778 35.49 -45.52 -35.40
CA GLU A 778 34.04 -45.60 -35.32
C GLU A 778 33.44 -45.74 -36.72
N ASN A 779 32.29 -46.42 -36.83
CA ASN A 779 31.47 -46.35 -38.05
C ASN A 779 30.61 -45.06 -38.04
N GLU A 780 29.81 -44.78 -39.08
CA GLU A 780 28.96 -43.56 -39.09
C GLU A 780 27.83 -43.59 -38.04
N LEU A 781 27.63 -44.72 -37.35
CA LEU A 781 26.73 -44.84 -36.19
C LEU A 781 27.47 -44.60 -34.86
N TYR A 782 28.71 -44.12 -34.90
CA TYR A 782 29.58 -43.88 -33.74
C TYR A 782 29.84 -45.13 -32.89
N GLN A 783 29.80 -46.32 -33.49
CA GLN A 783 30.09 -47.56 -32.80
C GLN A 783 31.61 -47.84 -32.85
N PRO A 784 32.28 -47.96 -31.69
CA PRO A 784 33.72 -48.18 -31.64
C PRO A 784 34.07 -49.59 -32.11
N ASN A 785 35.06 -49.68 -32.98
CA ASN A 785 35.62 -50.90 -33.53
C ASN A 785 37.15 -50.86 -33.42
N MET A 786 37.76 -52.04 -33.34
CA MET A 786 39.21 -52.19 -33.21
C MET A 786 39.70 -53.31 -34.13
N THR A 787 40.73 -53.01 -34.93
CA THR A 787 41.49 -54.04 -35.67
C THR A 787 42.93 -54.06 -35.16
N PHE A 788 43.57 -55.22 -35.13
CA PHE A 788 44.96 -55.37 -34.69
C PHE A 788 45.85 -56.00 -35.76
N TYR A 789 47.12 -55.59 -35.78
CA TYR A 789 48.19 -56.19 -36.58
C TYR A 789 49.44 -56.36 -35.72
N THR A 790 49.97 -57.58 -35.64
CA THR A 790 51.16 -57.85 -34.81
C THR A 790 52.38 -58.17 -35.66
N PHE A 791 53.53 -57.59 -35.33
CA PHE A 791 54.83 -57.96 -35.91
C PHE A 791 55.95 -57.85 -34.85
N SER A 792 57.11 -58.47 -35.10
CA SER A 792 58.25 -58.42 -34.20
C SER A 792 59.45 -57.74 -34.85
N TYR A 793 60.23 -56.99 -34.07
CA TYR A 793 61.43 -56.29 -34.55
C TYR A 793 62.54 -56.29 -33.47
N VAL A 794 63.79 -56.46 -33.89
CA VAL A 794 64.97 -56.45 -33.01
C VAL A 794 65.60 -55.05 -33.06
N VAL A 795 65.71 -54.43 -31.88
CA VAL A 795 66.33 -53.12 -31.71
C VAL A 795 67.79 -53.30 -31.28
N SER A 796 68.73 -52.73 -32.03
CA SER A 796 70.17 -52.72 -31.70
C SER A 796 70.82 -51.41 -32.17
N TYR A 797 71.42 -50.66 -31.23
CA TYR A 797 72.10 -49.39 -31.54
C TYR A 797 73.60 -49.58 -31.78
N PRO A 798 74.21 -48.89 -32.75
CA PRO A 798 75.65 -48.96 -32.99
C PRO A 798 76.43 -48.30 -31.85
N THR A 799 77.30 -49.06 -31.17
CA THR A 799 78.21 -48.53 -30.14
C THR A 799 79.38 -47.77 -30.78
N SER A 800 79.45 -46.45 -30.60
CA SER A 800 80.61 -45.65 -31.02
C SER A 800 81.73 -45.67 -29.96
N THR A 801 82.82 -46.41 -30.22
CA THR A 801 84.10 -46.22 -29.53
C THR A 801 84.89 -45.11 -30.23
N SER A 802 84.96 -43.91 -29.65
CA SER A 802 85.88 -42.84 -30.08
C SER A 802 87.04 -42.71 -29.08
N SER A 803 88.25 -42.87 -29.58
CA SER A 803 89.50 -42.75 -28.84
C SER A 803 89.89 -41.27 -28.58
N GLN A 804 90.58 -41.08 -27.45
CA GLN A 804 91.57 -40.04 -27.11
C GLN A 804 91.13 -38.58 -26.86
N GLY A 805 91.54 -38.10 -25.66
CA GLY A 805 91.81 -36.68 -25.42
C GLY A 805 91.31 -36.09 -24.09
N LYS A 806 91.65 -36.65 -22.91
CA LYS A 806 91.48 -35.91 -21.65
C LYS A 806 92.59 -34.85 -21.53
N ILE A 807 92.24 -33.59 -21.76
CA ILE A 807 93.08 -32.43 -21.46
C ILE A 807 93.17 -32.27 -19.93
N SER A 808 94.40 -32.17 -19.43
CA SER A 808 94.76 -32.12 -18.00
C SER A 808 94.46 -30.75 -17.37
N ALA A 809 94.15 -30.75 -16.07
CA ALA A 809 93.82 -29.57 -15.26
C ALA A 809 94.89 -28.44 -15.25
N THR A 810 96.11 -28.72 -15.74
CA THR A 810 97.17 -27.71 -15.94
C THR A 810 96.82 -26.66 -16.99
N THR A 811 95.97 -26.98 -17.97
CA THR A 811 95.57 -26.05 -19.04
C THR A 811 94.49 -25.06 -18.58
N ILE A 812 93.64 -25.46 -17.62
CA ILE A 812 92.61 -24.60 -17.01
C ILE A 812 93.26 -23.57 -16.06
N LEU A 813 94.29 -23.97 -15.31
CA LEU A 813 95.06 -23.08 -14.43
C LEU A 813 95.88 -22.02 -15.20
N LEU A 814 96.40 -22.36 -16.39
CA LEU A 814 97.12 -21.42 -17.24
C LEU A 814 96.18 -20.33 -17.82
N ILE A 815 94.95 -20.71 -18.20
CA ILE A 815 93.92 -19.77 -18.68
C ILE A 815 93.49 -18.81 -17.56
N ALA A 816 93.34 -19.29 -16.33
CA ALA A 816 93.02 -18.44 -15.18
C ALA A 816 94.12 -17.41 -14.86
N MET A 817 95.40 -17.79 -14.98
CA MET A 817 96.54 -16.86 -14.82
C MET A 817 96.60 -15.79 -15.91
N ILE A 818 96.30 -16.15 -17.17
CA ILE A 818 96.26 -15.19 -18.28
C ILE A 818 95.11 -14.18 -18.10
N VAL A 819 93.94 -14.62 -17.63
CA VAL A 819 92.81 -13.71 -17.34
C VAL A 819 93.16 -12.72 -16.23
N ILE A 820 93.80 -13.16 -15.14
CA ILE A 820 94.24 -12.28 -14.05
C ILE A 820 95.24 -11.23 -14.54
N LEU A 821 96.22 -11.63 -15.35
CA LEU A 821 97.22 -10.73 -15.92
C LEU A 821 96.59 -9.66 -16.84
N ILE A 822 95.58 -10.04 -17.64
CA ILE A 822 94.83 -9.11 -18.49
C ILE A 822 94.01 -8.12 -17.64
N THR A 823 93.37 -8.55 -16.55
CA THR A 823 92.67 -7.63 -15.62
C THR A 823 93.61 -6.63 -14.94
N ILE A 824 94.85 -7.03 -14.60
CA ILE A 824 95.84 -6.12 -14.00
C ILE A 824 96.33 -5.10 -15.04
N ILE A 825 96.55 -5.51 -16.30
CA ILE A 825 96.95 -4.60 -17.39
C ILE A 825 95.82 -3.60 -17.69
N ILE A 826 94.55 -4.03 -17.71
CA ILE A 826 93.38 -3.16 -17.90
C ILE A 826 93.20 -2.20 -16.72
N TYR A 827 93.39 -2.67 -15.47
CA TYR A 827 93.29 -1.81 -14.28
C TYR A 827 94.38 -0.74 -14.23
N LEU A 828 95.61 -1.07 -14.64
CA LEU A 828 96.72 -0.10 -14.71
C LEU A 828 96.58 0.87 -15.89
N SER A 829 96.02 0.46 -17.04
CA SER A 829 95.77 1.37 -18.17
C SER A 829 94.62 2.36 -17.89
N LEU A 830 93.61 1.97 -17.12
CA LEU A 830 92.50 2.85 -16.71
C LEU A 830 92.90 3.88 -15.63
N ARG A 831 94.01 3.68 -14.89
CA ARG A 831 94.50 4.65 -13.90
C ARG A 831 95.41 5.74 -14.51
N GLY A 832 95.88 5.55 -15.75
CA GLY A 832 96.75 6.48 -16.48
C GLY A 832 96.07 7.61 -17.27
N LEU A 833 94.73 7.72 -17.23
CA LEU A 833 93.97 8.76 -17.95
C LEU A 833 93.15 9.70 -17.03
N ARG A 834 93.52 9.77 -15.76
CA ARG A 834 93.23 10.92 -14.88
C ARG A 834 94.53 11.50 -14.32
N LYS A 835 95.33 12.07 -15.23
CA LYS A 835 96.08 13.32 -15.07
C LYS A 835 96.63 13.77 -16.42
#